data_AF-A0AAV0DB07-F1
#
_entry.id   AF-A0AAV0DB07-F1
#
_cell.length_a   1.000
_cell.length_b   1.000
_cell.length_c   1.000
_cell.angle_alpha   90.00
_cell.angle_beta   90.00
_cell.angle_gamma   90.00
#
_symmetry.space_group_name_H-M   'P 1'
#
loop_
_entity.id
_entity.type
_entity.pdbx_description
1 polymer ?
#
loop_
_entity_poly.entity_id
_entity_poly.type
_entity_poly.pdbx_seq_one_letter_code
_entity_poly.pdbx_strand_id
1 'polypeptide(L)'
;MDVDKFMKKYANVSRKEIEKIAENIDMPVSCEDFIDVFKFRVSSLNRRREEQKKNGSPQVQVGPLVQVISVSILTTKKVDEGKPVSIYGRIYGEFIDVTGEKMIVHDLYKRDYDEAEVLGSSGMLTLISPDYSCYPFEACMPLLKTRIVLELLDLNQNVLVQESFYLENENKEDDYENVIAKCIHSDRASLVLKYIAIPFGVYARVGISFSHKQHCKRTRKRSHCLKINGRVAARYRNTYGNYDSEESVLFKKNPHDFEQVDMEVTDSLPLSRYWVALPGYSSLVLDLDLLEFETGHKILKEVVELRAQSYLMSGDNFTVGDILVEVCVSWFYLLPEGPQDDSCSDDDAMTLSSPNTVIEASSMFQDVIEPWELQCHKSIPFPSAAIEVFSVFVGREKEKLAQVYGLVEVLCNDNHSFYIFKRDKKDALKLSIHSNETTIPIIDGGSRLYEEYTPLKMKFDLKCVDGHHLDSSDLKGYVDWGAEILDLSSWRDKQLCSLIQGVHAFAAVHYSIFSDAVQVSVKVSYFSKESSMVASLSLPWLYGNLVAYYSQYDYSSCYKKKYYRSVLLEKMKDDCVRVSGGGIIPLSRSMIVVPSSSALMIDIDLSYGISNEKMLLCTEKIEVGVGLKVIETDHCFLYIQLEWSEVK
;
A
#
# COMPACT_ATOMS: atom_id res chain seq x y z
N MET A 1 -19.22 -6.62 -30.84
CA MET A 1 -18.66 -5.76 -29.77
C MET A 1 -17.77 -4.73 -30.43
N ASP A 2 -17.96 -3.44 -30.16
CA ASP A 2 -17.20 -2.34 -30.79
C ASP A 2 -16.14 -1.84 -29.80
N VAL A 3 -14.90 -2.31 -29.97
CA VAL A 3 -13.75 -1.99 -29.11
C VAL A 3 -13.41 -0.49 -29.15
N ASP A 4 -13.62 0.15 -30.29
CA ASP A 4 -13.30 1.58 -30.47
C ASP A 4 -14.27 2.48 -29.70
N LYS A 5 -15.54 2.06 -29.60
CA LYS A 5 -16.52 2.74 -28.74
C LYS A 5 -16.15 2.66 -27.26
N PHE A 6 -15.59 1.54 -26.80
CA PHE A 6 -15.14 1.40 -25.41
C PHE A 6 -13.87 2.20 -25.13
N MET A 7 -12.89 2.21 -26.04
CA MET A 7 -11.69 3.05 -25.87
C MET A 7 -12.02 4.54 -25.79
N LYS A 8 -12.97 5.02 -26.60
CA LYS A 8 -13.42 6.42 -26.52
C LYS A 8 -14.12 6.77 -25.20
N LYS A 9 -14.78 5.79 -24.58
CA LYS A 9 -15.54 6.00 -23.34
C LYS A 9 -14.68 5.81 -22.08
N TYR A 10 -13.70 4.90 -22.14
CA TYR A 10 -12.84 4.51 -21.03
C TYR A 10 -11.39 4.79 -21.41
N ALA A 11 -11.02 6.07 -21.35
CA ALA A 11 -9.77 6.59 -21.90
C ALA A 11 -8.50 5.98 -21.27
N ASN A 12 -8.61 5.42 -20.07
CA ASN A 12 -7.48 4.85 -19.34
C ASN A 12 -7.34 3.32 -19.55
N VAL A 13 -8.01 2.73 -20.54
CA VAL A 13 -7.91 1.29 -20.84
C VAL A 13 -7.47 1.09 -22.28
N SER A 14 -6.39 0.34 -22.49
CA SER A 14 -5.84 0.11 -23.83
C SER A 14 -6.64 -0.92 -24.62
N ARG A 15 -6.54 -0.89 -25.96
CA ARG A 15 -7.17 -1.87 -26.86
C ARG A 15 -6.87 -3.31 -26.44
N LYS A 16 -5.59 -3.63 -26.22
CA LYS A 16 -5.14 -4.98 -25.84
C LYS A 16 -5.78 -5.47 -24.55
N GLU A 17 -6.02 -4.56 -23.60
CA GLU A 17 -6.66 -4.92 -22.34
C GLU A 17 -8.15 -5.14 -22.49
N ILE A 18 -8.82 -4.34 -23.33
CA ILE A 18 -10.22 -4.56 -23.69
C ILE A 18 -10.37 -5.93 -24.36
N GLU A 19 -9.46 -6.28 -25.27
CA GLU A 19 -9.42 -7.60 -25.93
C GLU A 19 -9.17 -8.72 -24.91
N LYS A 20 -8.18 -8.59 -24.04
CA LYS A 20 -7.86 -9.57 -22.99
C LYS A 20 -9.00 -9.74 -21.98
N ILE A 21 -9.70 -8.66 -21.62
CA ILE A 21 -10.89 -8.73 -20.76
C ILE A 21 -12.01 -9.50 -21.45
N ALA A 22 -12.19 -9.35 -22.76
CA ALA A 22 -13.18 -10.10 -23.53
C ALA A 22 -12.85 -11.60 -23.58
N GLU A 23 -11.57 -11.95 -23.76
CA GLU A 23 -11.09 -13.33 -23.78
C GLU A 23 -11.20 -14.02 -22.41
N ASN A 24 -11.03 -13.27 -21.32
CA ASN A 24 -11.06 -13.79 -19.94
C ASN A 24 -12.47 -13.88 -19.32
N ILE A 25 -13.53 -13.63 -20.10
CA ILE A 25 -14.90 -13.83 -19.65
C ILE A 25 -15.35 -15.18 -20.19
N ASP A 26 -15.51 -16.14 -19.27
CA ASP A 26 -15.97 -17.50 -19.57
C ASP A 26 -17.49 -17.53 -19.79
N MET A 27 -17.95 -16.74 -20.77
CA MET A 27 -19.35 -16.69 -21.21
C MET A 27 -19.42 -16.47 -22.73
N PRO A 28 -20.41 -17.03 -23.43
CA PRO A 28 -20.61 -16.77 -24.84
C PRO A 28 -20.88 -15.28 -25.09
N VAL A 29 -20.22 -14.70 -26.09
CA VAL A 29 -20.40 -13.29 -26.51
C VAL A 29 -21.86 -12.96 -26.89
N SER A 30 -22.68 -13.98 -27.19
CA SER A 30 -24.10 -13.85 -27.49
C SER A 30 -25.02 -13.73 -26.25
N CYS A 31 -24.48 -13.89 -25.04
CA CYS A 31 -25.23 -13.74 -23.80
C CYS A 31 -25.39 -12.25 -23.44
N GLU A 32 -26.59 -11.81 -23.08
CA GLU A 32 -26.82 -10.41 -22.66
C GLU A 32 -25.97 -10.04 -21.43
N ASP A 33 -25.79 -10.98 -20.50
CA ASP A 33 -24.96 -10.80 -19.30
C ASP A 33 -23.47 -10.61 -19.62
N PHE A 34 -22.98 -11.13 -20.75
CA PHE A 34 -21.59 -10.93 -21.18
C PHE A 34 -21.29 -9.44 -21.36
N ILE A 35 -22.19 -8.69 -21.99
CA ILE A 35 -21.98 -7.26 -22.26
C ILE A 35 -21.92 -6.46 -20.97
N ASP A 36 -22.76 -6.80 -19.99
CA ASP A 36 -22.78 -6.10 -18.70
C ASP A 36 -21.56 -6.42 -17.84
N VAL A 37 -21.16 -7.69 -17.76
CA VAL A 37 -19.93 -8.11 -17.06
C VAL A 37 -18.69 -7.50 -17.71
N PHE A 38 -18.61 -7.54 -19.04
CA PHE A 38 -17.52 -6.93 -19.81
C PHE A 38 -17.43 -5.43 -19.57
N LYS A 39 -18.56 -4.72 -19.70
CA LYS A 39 -18.62 -3.28 -19.46
C LYS A 39 -18.25 -2.93 -18.03
N PHE A 40 -18.72 -3.69 -17.05
CA PHE A 40 -18.35 -3.52 -15.65
C PHE A 40 -16.84 -3.69 -15.43
N ARG A 41 -16.21 -4.71 -16.02
CA ARG A 41 -14.76 -4.93 -15.90
C ARG A 41 -13.95 -3.79 -16.53
N VAL A 42 -14.31 -3.36 -17.74
CA VAL A 42 -13.64 -2.24 -18.41
C VAL A 42 -13.85 -0.93 -17.64
N SER A 43 -15.06 -0.64 -17.17
CA SER A 43 -15.32 0.58 -16.38
C SER A 43 -14.64 0.58 -15.02
N SER A 44 -14.58 -0.58 -14.36
CA SER A 44 -13.92 -0.71 -13.06
C SER A 44 -12.41 -0.54 -13.19
N LEU A 45 -11.81 -1.10 -14.25
CA LEU A 45 -10.39 -0.90 -14.56
C LEU A 45 -10.09 0.58 -14.84
N ASN A 46 -10.93 1.24 -15.64
CA ASN A 46 -10.78 2.67 -15.90
C ASN A 46 -10.86 3.51 -14.62
N ARG A 47 -11.88 3.27 -13.79
CA ARG A 47 -12.08 3.99 -12.52
C ARG A 47 -10.92 3.76 -11.56
N ARG A 48 -10.49 2.51 -11.37
CA ARG A 48 -9.35 2.17 -10.53
C ARG A 48 -8.10 2.92 -10.97
N ARG A 49 -7.89 3.05 -12.30
CA ARG A 49 -6.79 3.82 -12.85
C ARG A 49 -6.92 5.32 -12.59
N GLU A 50 -8.09 5.90 -12.75
CA GLU A 50 -8.33 7.31 -12.37
C GLU A 50 -8.04 7.58 -10.90
N GLU A 51 -8.39 6.64 -10.02
CA GLU A 51 -8.08 6.69 -8.59
C GLU A 51 -6.57 6.54 -8.34
N GLN A 52 -5.90 5.59 -8.98
CA GLN A 52 -4.45 5.38 -8.87
C GLN A 52 -3.63 6.57 -9.40
N LYS A 53 -4.10 7.23 -10.46
CA LYS A 53 -3.48 8.45 -10.99
C LYS A 53 -3.52 9.59 -9.96
N LYS A 54 -4.59 9.67 -9.16
CA LYS A 54 -4.80 10.74 -8.18
C LYS A 54 -4.14 10.46 -6.84
N ASN A 55 -4.12 9.19 -6.43
CA ASN A 55 -3.82 8.80 -5.05
C ASN A 55 -2.67 7.80 -4.93
N GLY A 56 -2.09 7.32 -6.03
CA GLY A 56 -1.16 6.20 -6.03
C GLY A 56 -1.84 4.84 -5.85
N SER A 57 -1.04 3.77 -5.80
CA SER A 57 -1.57 2.42 -5.52
C SER A 57 -1.79 2.27 -4.01
N PRO A 58 -2.97 1.84 -3.53
CA PRO A 58 -3.18 1.61 -2.10
C PRO A 58 -2.37 0.42 -1.56
N GLN A 59 -1.93 -0.47 -2.46
CA GLN A 59 -1.24 -1.71 -2.12
C GLN A 59 0.27 -1.54 -1.93
N VAL A 60 0.83 -0.37 -2.27
CA VAL A 60 2.27 -0.12 -2.24
C VAL A 60 2.54 1.27 -1.72
N GLN A 61 3.43 1.39 -0.75
CA GLN A 61 3.89 2.68 -0.26
C GLN A 61 4.64 3.43 -1.37
N VAL A 62 4.26 4.68 -1.61
CA VAL A 62 4.76 5.49 -2.72
C VAL A 62 5.24 6.85 -2.23
N GLY A 63 6.15 7.47 -2.97
CA GLY A 63 6.55 8.86 -2.74
C GLY A 63 6.95 9.58 -4.03
N PRO A 64 7.15 10.90 -3.98
CA PRO A 64 7.53 11.69 -5.16
C PRO A 64 9.00 11.44 -5.49
N LEU A 65 9.23 10.78 -6.63
CA LEU A 65 10.55 10.36 -7.08
C LEU A 65 10.88 10.98 -8.43
N VAL A 66 12.17 10.94 -8.74
CA VAL A 66 12.66 11.25 -10.08
C VAL A 66 13.56 10.12 -10.59
N GLN A 67 13.42 9.80 -11.87
CA GLN A 67 14.28 8.85 -12.56
C GLN A 67 14.94 9.53 -13.75
N VAL A 68 16.28 9.56 -13.76
CA VAL A 68 17.03 9.87 -14.98
C VAL A 68 17.06 8.62 -15.86
N ILE A 69 16.51 8.72 -17.07
CA ILE A 69 16.34 7.61 -18.00
C ILE A 69 17.60 7.47 -18.86
N SER A 70 18.02 8.56 -19.48
CA SER A 70 19.15 8.57 -20.41
C SER A 70 19.80 9.94 -20.53
N VAL A 71 21.09 9.95 -20.87
CA VAL A 71 21.82 11.16 -21.28
C VAL A 71 22.43 10.89 -22.65
N SER A 72 22.21 11.81 -23.59
CA SER A 72 22.85 11.77 -24.90
C SER A 72 23.56 13.07 -25.21
N ILE A 73 24.67 12.99 -25.93
CA ILE A 73 25.49 14.12 -26.32
C ILE A 73 25.55 14.16 -27.84
N LEU A 74 25.07 15.26 -28.39
CA LEU A 74 25.11 15.59 -29.81
C LEU A 74 26.21 16.63 -30.01
N THR A 75 27.34 16.21 -30.54
CA THR A 75 28.44 17.13 -30.86
C THR A 75 28.08 17.99 -32.06
N THR A 76 28.35 19.30 -32.00
CA THR A 76 28.07 20.15 -33.15
C THR A 76 28.98 19.77 -34.32
N LYS A 77 28.45 19.82 -35.55
CA LYS A 77 29.08 19.36 -36.81
C LYS A 77 30.47 19.93 -37.14
N LYS A 78 31.07 20.76 -36.27
CA LYS A 78 32.40 21.37 -36.45
C LYS A 78 33.53 20.61 -35.74
N VAL A 79 33.23 19.60 -34.92
CA VAL A 79 34.26 18.74 -34.31
C VAL A 79 34.51 17.57 -35.25
N ASP A 80 35.58 17.68 -36.04
CA ASP A 80 36.22 16.65 -36.88
C ASP A 80 35.31 15.51 -37.39
N GLU A 81 34.81 15.64 -38.62
CA GLU A 81 34.07 14.59 -39.33
C GLU A 81 34.73 13.21 -39.17
N GLY A 82 34.10 12.33 -38.38
CA GLY A 82 34.43 10.90 -38.31
C GLY A 82 35.34 10.46 -37.16
N LYS A 83 35.80 11.34 -36.26
CA LYS A 83 36.52 10.89 -35.05
C LYS A 83 35.56 10.59 -33.90
N PRO A 84 35.68 9.42 -33.24
CA PRO A 84 34.88 9.12 -32.07
C PRO A 84 35.26 10.07 -30.92
N VAL A 85 34.27 10.76 -30.37
CA VAL A 85 34.46 11.72 -29.27
C VAL A 85 34.48 10.94 -27.96
N SER A 86 35.54 11.11 -27.19
CA SER A 86 35.71 10.47 -25.88
C SER A 86 35.46 11.49 -24.78
N ILE A 87 34.65 11.12 -23.80
CA ILE A 87 34.13 12.01 -22.77
C ILE A 87 34.42 11.43 -21.39
N TYR A 88 34.84 12.27 -20.47
CA TYR A 88 35.00 11.93 -19.06
C TYR A 88 34.42 13.04 -18.18
N GLY A 89 34.32 12.79 -16.88
CA GLY A 89 33.74 13.71 -15.91
C GLY A 89 32.62 13.05 -15.11
N ARG A 90 31.69 13.87 -14.62
CA ARG A 90 30.70 13.47 -13.62
C ARG A 90 29.32 14.02 -13.93
N ILE A 91 28.29 13.20 -13.74
CA ILE A 91 26.89 13.60 -13.67
C ILE A 91 26.34 13.02 -12.38
N TYR A 92 25.75 13.85 -11.54
CA TYR A 92 25.27 13.40 -10.26
C TYR A 92 24.06 14.20 -9.78
N GLY A 93 23.23 13.56 -8.95
CA GLY A 93 22.15 14.20 -8.22
C GLY A 93 22.58 14.54 -6.80
N GLU A 94 22.30 15.77 -6.36
CA GLU A 94 22.40 16.21 -4.97
C GLU A 94 20.98 16.31 -4.39
N PHE A 95 20.73 15.64 -3.27
CA PHE A 95 19.45 15.69 -2.57
C PHE A 95 19.62 15.41 -1.09
N ILE A 96 18.66 15.83 -0.28
CA ILE A 96 18.67 15.56 1.16
C ILE A 96 18.08 14.17 1.37
N ASP A 97 18.71 13.39 2.25
CA ASP A 97 18.21 12.09 2.70
C ASP A 97 16.78 12.19 3.26
N VAL A 98 16.07 11.07 3.30
CA VAL A 98 14.71 10.93 3.82
C VAL A 98 14.57 11.36 5.29
N THR A 99 15.68 11.39 6.03
CA THR A 99 15.76 11.85 7.42
C THR A 99 15.89 13.37 7.54
N GLY A 100 16.17 14.08 6.44
CA GLY A 100 16.39 15.53 6.44
C GLY A 100 17.79 15.97 6.89
N GLU A 101 18.63 15.06 7.37
CA GLU A 101 19.87 15.40 8.09
C GLU A 101 21.12 15.45 7.22
N LYS A 102 21.15 14.70 6.11
CA LYS A 102 22.37 14.47 5.32
C LYS A 102 22.15 14.77 3.84
N MET A 103 23.09 15.50 3.22
CA MET A 103 23.15 15.63 1.77
C MET A 103 23.72 14.33 1.17
N ILE A 104 22.95 13.71 0.28
CA ILE A 104 23.34 12.55 -0.50
C ILE A 104 23.76 13.02 -1.90
N VAL A 105 24.85 12.43 -2.38
CA VAL A 105 25.33 12.64 -3.75
C VAL A 105 25.28 11.30 -4.49
N HIS A 106 24.40 11.22 -5.48
CA HIS A 106 24.18 10.02 -6.28
C HIS A 106 24.82 10.18 -7.65
N ASP A 107 25.90 9.43 -7.91
CA ASP A 107 26.58 9.42 -9.20
C ASP A 107 25.76 8.68 -10.26
N LEU A 108 25.32 9.40 -11.29
CA LEU A 108 24.63 8.87 -12.47
C LEU A 108 25.60 8.58 -13.61
N TYR A 109 26.75 9.26 -13.63
CA TYR A 109 27.87 9.02 -14.53
C TYR A 109 29.14 9.47 -13.83
N LYS A 110 30.19 8.65 -13.86
CA LYS A 110 31.50 9.02 -13.35
C LYS A 110 32.57 8.25 -14.11
N ARG A 111 33.44 8.97 -14.80
CA ARG A 111 34.61 8.43 -15.49
C ARG A 111 35.78 9.38 -15.30
N ASP A 112 36.92 8.82 -14.93
CA ASP A 112 38.18 9.55 -14.90
C ASP A 112 38.77 9.65 -16.30
N TYR A 113 39.81 10.48 -16.45
CA TYR A 113 40.47 10.74 -17.74
C TYR A 113 40.89 9.45 -18.46
N ASP A 114 41.46 8.49 -17.71
CA ASP A 114 41.96 7.23 -18.25
C ASP A 114 40.85 6.23 -18.62
N GLU A 115 39.62 6.48 -18.15
CA GLU A 115 38.44 5.64 -18.37
C GLU A 115 37.39 6.35 -19.26
N ALA A 116 37.81 7.34 -20.03
CA ALA A 116 36.91 8.13 -20.87
C ALA A 116 36.03 7.24 -21.77
N GLU A 117 34.73 7.51 -21.77
CA GLU A 117 33.77 6.75 -22.58
C GLU A 117 33.80 7.26 -24.02
N VAL A 118 34.01 6.33 -24.96
CA VAL A 118 33.98 6.61 -26.39
C VAL A 118 32.53 6.61 -26.86
N LEU A 119 32.02 7.76 -27.30
CA LEU A 119 30.64 7.87 -27.77
C LEU A 119 30.43 7.09 -29.07
N GLY A 120 29.40 6.23 -29.06
CA GLY A 120 28.88 5.61 -30.28
C GLY A 120 28.08 6.57 -31.16
N SER A 121 27.56 6.09 -32.28
CA SER A 121 26.77 6.88 -33.23
C SER A 121 25.48 7.48 -32.66
N SER A 122 24.97 6.95 -31.55
CA SER A 122 23.81 7.48 -30.83
C SER A 122 24.16 8.60 -29.84
N GLY A 123 25.44 8.78 -29.49
CA GLY A 123 25.88 9.74 -28.48
C GLY A 123 25.39 9.43 -27.05
N MET A 124 24.83 8.24 -26.80
CA MET A 124 24.29 7.86 -25.49
C MET A 124 25.40 7.49 -24.51
N LEU A 125 25.34 8.03 -23.29
CA LEU A 125 26.23 7.67 -22.19
C LEU A 125 25.76 6.42 -21.46
N THR A 126 26.71 5.63 -20.98
CA THR A 126 26.44 4.50 -20.09
C THR A 126 26.30 4.99 -18.65
N LEU A 127 25.04 5.25 -18.27
CA LEU A 127 24.71 5.67 -16.90
C LEU A 127 24.97 4.54 -15.89
N ILE A 128 25.33 4.96 -14.69
CA ILE A 128 25.60 4.09 -13.54
C ILE A 128 24.62 4.36 -12.39
N SER A 129 24.53 3.43 -11.46
CA SER A 129 23.93 3.67 -10.14
C SER A 129 24.79 2.97 -9.07
N PRO A 130 25.06 3.58 -7.91
CA PRO A 130 25.76 2.90 -6.83
C PRO A 130 24.94 1.70 -6.33
N ASP A 131 25.60 0.59 -5.99
CA ASP A 131 24.92 -0.56 -5.38
C ASP A 131 24.77 -0.32 -3.87
N TYR A 132 23.73 0.43 -3.50
CA TYR A 132 23.32 0.69 -2.12
C TYR A 132 22.61 -0.51 -1.47
N SER A 133 23.06 -1.75 -1.73
CA SER A 133 22.44 -2.96 -1.17
C SER A 133 22.31 -2.94 0.36
N CYS A 134 23.23 -2.27 1.06
CA CYS A 134 23.20 -2.09 2.52
C CYS A 134 22.36 -0.88 2.99
N TYR A 135 22.10 0.11 2.13
CA TYR A 135 21.41 1.37 2.48
C TYR A 135 20.45 1.82 1.37
N PRO A 136 19.41 1.04 1.09
CA PRO A 136 18.56 1.21 -0.09
C PRO A 136 17.85 2.57 -0.16
N PHE A 137 17.63 3.23 0.99
CA PHE A 137 17.04 4.56 1.07
C PHE A 137 17.95 5.65 0.50
N GLU A 138 19.27 5.46 0.50
CA GLU A 138 20.21 6.40 -0.14
C GLU A 138 20.17 6.30 -1.69
N ALA A 139 19.59 5.24 -2.24
CA ALA A 139 19.40 5.10 -3.69
C ALA A 139 18.24 5.96 -4.21
N CYS A 140 17.29 6.32 -3.34
CA CYS A 140 16.07 7.01 -3.72
C CYS A 140 16.34 8.48 -4.03
N MET A 141 16.28 8.87 -5.31
CA MET A 141 16.28 10.29 -5.68
C MET A 141 14.87 10.88 -5.50
N PRO A 142 14.60 11.70 -4.47
CA PRO A 142 13.32 12.36 -4.32
C PRO A 142 13.11 13.39 -5.44
N LEU A 143 11.88 13.78 -5.73
CA LEU A 143 11.63 14.85 -6.68
C LEU A 143 12.00 16.23 -6.09
N LEU A 144 11.63 16.44 -4.83
CA LEU A 144 11.79 17.71 -4.12
C LEU A 144 13.26 17.98 -3.81
N LYS A 145 13.69 19.22 -4.01
CA LYS A 145 15.07 19.70 -3.71
C LYS A 145 16.19 18.91 -4.38
N THR A 146 15.90 18.06 -5.37
CA THR A 146 16.92 17.35 -6.14
C THR A 146 17.52 18.28 -7.19
N ARG A 147 18.85 18.43 -7.09
CA ARG A 147 19.66 19.19 -8.03
C ARG A 147 20.48 18.23 -8.89
N ILE A 148 20.39 18.35 -10.20
CA ILE A 148 21.29 17.64 -11.12
C ILE A 148 22.48 18.54 -11.41
N VAL A 149 23.67 17.98 -11.32
CA VAL A 149 24.93 18.63 -11.66
C VAL A 149 25.61 17.85 -12.79
N LEU A 150 26.02 18.58 -13.83
CA LEU A 150 26.66 18.06 -15.04
C LEU A 150 28.03 18.69 -15.18
N GLU A 151 29.09 17.88 -15.19
CA GLU A 151 30.48 18.32 -15.32
C GLU A 151 31.21 17.39 -16.30
N LEU A 152 31.15 17.70 -17.60
CA LEU A 152 31.66 16.84 -18.67
C LEU A 152 32.73 17.53 -19.51
N LEU A 153 33.79 16.78 -19.80
CA LEU A 153 35.01 17.23 -20.48
C LEU A 153 35.36 16.30 -21.65
N ASP A 154 36.01 16.84 -22.67
CA ASP A 154 36.67 16.04 -23.73
C ASP A 154 38.11 15.67 -23.34
N LEU A 155 38.75 14.75 -24.08
CA LEU A 155 40.15 14.34 -23.83
C LEU A 155 41.20 15.46 -23.94
N ASN A 156 40.84 16.60 -24.52
CA ASN A 156 41.69 17.79 -24.58
C ASN A 156 41.44 18.73 -23.39
N GLN A 157 40.70 18.26 -22.37
CA GLN A 157 40.29 19.01 -21.18
C GLN A 157 39.41 20.23 -21.48
N ASN A 158 38.75 20.26 -22.63
CA ASN A 158 37.78 21.31 -22.91
C ASN A 158 36.45 20.97 -22.25
N VAL A 159 35.84 21.96 -21.61
CA VAL A 159 34.51 21.84 -21.04
C VAL A 159 33.50 21.64 -22.17
N LEU A 160 32.82 20.49 -22.15
CA LEU A 160 31.70 20.20 -23.05
C LEU A 160 30.40 20.73 -22.45
N VAL A 161 30.15 20.41 -21.18
CA VAL A 161 28.96 20.86 -20.44
C VAL A 161 29.35 21.07 -18.98
N GLN A 162 29.00 22.24 -18.44
CA GLN A 162 29.08 22.52 -17.01
C GLN A 162 27.82 23.29 -16.59
N GLU A 163 26.86 22.59 -16.01
CA GLU A 163 25.56 23.16 -15.64
C GLU A 163 24.98 22.47 -14.40
N SER A 164 24.15 23.19 -13.64
CA SER A 164 23.36 22.59 -12.57
C SER A 164 21.98 23.21 -12.49
N PHE A 165 20.97 22.41 -12.18
CA PHE A 165 19.59 22.90 -12.05
C PHE A 165 18.77 22.00 -11.11
N TYR A 166 17.73 22.58 -10.52
CA TYR A 166 16.75 21.85 -9.71
C TYR A 166 15.66 21.28 -10.60
N LEU A 167 15.25 20.03 -10.33
CA LEU A 167 14.22 19.35 -11.12
C LEU A 167 12.81 19.87 -10.80
N GLU A 168 12.58 20.35 -9.57
CA GLU A 168 11.27 20.86 -9.12
C GLU A 168 10.82 22.11 -9.90
N ASN A 169 11.74 23.02 -10.20
CA ASN A 169 11.45 24.30 -10.86
C ASN A 169 11.08 24.17 -12.35
N GLU A 170 11.24 22.97 -12.92
CA GLU A 170 11.10 22.73 -14.36
C GLU A 170 9.80 21.97 -14.70
N ASN A 171 9.12 21.38 -13.72
CA ASN A 171 7.93 20.57 -13.94
C ASN A 171 6.66 21.40 -13.80
N LYS A 172 5.76 21.33 -14.80
CA LYS A 172 4.38 21.80 -14.65
C LYS A 172 3.50 20.66 -14.13
N GLU A 173 2.34 20.99 -13.54
CA GLU A 173 1.39 19.98 -13.04
C GLU A 173 0.98 18.93 -14.09
N ASP A 174 1.01 19.28 -15.37
CA ASP A 174 0.69 18.37 -16.48
C ASP A 174 1.88 17.48 -16.93
N ASP A 175 3.10 17.76 -16.46
CA ASP A 175 4.32 17.06 -16.89
C ASP A 175 4.63 15.81 -16.05
N TYR A 176 3.86 15.56 -14.99
CA TYR A 176 4.03 14.37 -14.16
C TYR A 176 3.81 13.09 -14.95
N GLU A 177 4.72 12.13 -14.75
CA GLU A 177 4.81 10.86 -15.44
C GLU A 177 5.02 10.93 -16.96
N ASN A 178 5.29 12.13 -17.49
CA ASN A 178 5.77 12.29 -18.86
C ASN A 178 7.29 12.30 -18.89
N VAL A 179 7.86 11.75 -19.96
CA VAL A 179 9.30 11.84 -20.19
C VAL A 179 9.63 13.25 -20.66
N ILE A 180 10.45 13.93 -19.87
CA ILE A 180 10.90 15.30 -20.13
C ILE A 180 12.31 15.22 -20.70
N ALA A 181 12.51 15.86 -21.85
CA ALA A 181 13.82 16.00 -22.48
C ALA A 181 14.33 17.42 -22.26
N LYS A 182 15.35 17.58 -21.43
CA LYS A 182 16.04 18.84 -21.21
C LYS A 182 17.25 18.93 -22.14
N CYS A 183 17.22 19.91 -23.03
CA CYS A 183 18.32 20.22 -23.93
C CYS A 183 19.20 21.30 -23.32
N ILE A 184 20.48 20.99 -23.17
CA ILE A 184 21.52 21.90 -22.69
C ILE A 184 22.46 22.18 -23.84
N HIS A 185 22.53 23.45 -24.24
CA HIS A 185 23.34 23.88 -25.37
C HIS A 185 24.63 24.51 -24.89
N SER A 186 25.74 23.98 -25.39
CA SER A 186 27.08 24.55 -25.27
C SER A 186 27.63 24.87 -26.66
N ASP A 187 28.65 25.70 -26.73
CA ASP A 187 29.31 26.09 -27.99
C ASP A 187 29.81 24.88 -28.79
N ARG A 188 30.12 23.76 -28.12
CA ARG A 188 30.75 22.57 -28.72
C ARG A 188 29.84 21.33 -28.77
N ALA A 189 28.84 21.25 -27.91
CA ALA A 189 27.94 20.11 -27.85
C ALA A 189 26.55 20.52 -27.36
N SER A 190 25.55 19.72 -27.72
CA SER A 190 24.22 19.77 -27.13
C SER A 190 23.99 18.49 -26.36
N LEU A 191 23.70 18.60 -25.07
CA LEU A 191 23.35 17.47 -24.22
C LEU A 191 21.83 17.38 -24.10
N VAL A 192 21.28 16.17 -24.19
CA VAL A 192 19.87 15.89 -23.96
C VAL A 192 19.76 14.94 -22.78
N LEU A 193 19.28 15.46 -21.66
CA LEU A 193 18.93 14.70 -20.45
C LEU A 193 17.45 14.32 -20.54
N LYS A 194 17.14 13.02 -20.54
CA LYS A 194 15.77 12.54 -20.38
C LYS A 194 15.55 12.07 -18.96
N TYR A 195 14.52 12.61 -18.32
CA TYR A 195 14.10 12.21 -16.99
C TYR A 195 12.57 12.15 -16.89
N ILE A 196 12.07 11.55 -15.82
CA ILE A 196 10.65 11.48 -15.51
C ILE A 196 10.44 11.81 -14.03
N ALA A 197 9.52 12.72 -13.76
CA ALA A 197 9.01 13.00 -12.43
C ALA A 197 7.83 12.07 -12.12
N ILE A 198 7.88 11.35 -11.00
CA ILE A 198 6.94 10.31 -10.63
C ILE A 198 6.33 10.65 -9.27
N PRO A 199 5.12 11.23 -9.21
CA PRO A 199 4.49 11.63 -7.95
C PRO A 199 4.27 10.47 -6.97
N PHE A 200 3.90 9.31 -7.52
CA PHE A 200 3.59 8.10 -6.76
C PHE A 200 4.56 6.98 -7.12
N GLY A 201 5.85 7.23 -6.91
CA GLY A 201 6.92 6.35 -7.31
C GLY A 201 7.31 5.32 -6.25
N VAL A 202 7.82 4.20 -6.74
CA VAL A 202 8.54 3.16 -5.98
C VAL A 202 9.91 2.96 -6.61
N TYR A 203 10.91 2.55 -5.82
CA TYR A 203 12.22 2.13 -6.32
C TYR A 203 12.28 0.62 -6.43
N ALA A 204 12.85 0.13 -7.52
CA ALA A 204 13.08 -1.27 -7.77
C ALA A 204 14.57 -1.53 -7.94
N ARG A 205 15.12 -2.48 -7.17
CA ARG A 205 16.47 -3.01 -7.36
C ARG A 205 16.38 -4.28 -8.20
N VAL A 206 16.98 -4.26 -9.37
CA VAL A 206 17.03 -5.39 -10.30
C VAL A 206 18.28 -6.22 -10.03
N GLY A 207 18.09 -7.52 -9.88
CA GLY A 207 19.14 -8.53 -9.79
C GLY A 207 18.94 -9.61 -10.84
N ILE A 208 20.03 -10.09 -11.41
CA ILE A 208 20.04 -11.25 -12.33
C ILE A 208 21.16 -12.16 -11.85
N SER A 209 20.86 -13.41 -11.51
CA SER A 209 21.86 -14.37 -11.04
C SER A 209 21.83 -15.66 -11.87
N PHE A 210 22.95 -16.38 -11.85
CA PHE A 210 23.16 -17.60 -12.62
C PHE A 210 23.57 -18.72 -11.67
N SER A 211 22.93 -19.88 -11.78
CA SER A 211 23.28 -21.06 -11.00
C SER A 211 23.10 -22.34 -11.81
N HIS A 212 23.67 -23.45 -11.34
CA HIS A 212 23.45 -24.75 -11.99
C HIS A 212 22.16 -25.40 -11.53
N LYS A 213 21.44 -26.02 -12.47
CA LYS A 213 20.20 -26.76 -12.21
C LYS A 213 20.37 -27.89 -11.17
N GLN A 214 21.58 -28.47 -11.04
CA GLN A 214 21.87 -29.55 -10.09
C GLN A 214 22.55 -29.04 -8.81
N HIS A 215 21.83 -28.28 -7.99
CA HIS A 215 22.33 -27.87 -6.67
C HIS A 215 22.42 -29.01 -5.63
N CYS A 216 22.09 -30.28 -5.97
CA CYS A 216 21.99 -31.36 -4.99
C CYS A 216 23.20 -32.30 -4.87
N LYS A 217 24.30 -32.16 -5.63
CA LYS A 217 25.49 -33.00 -5.43
C LYS A 217 26.78 -32.20 -5.52
N ARG A 218 27.34 -31.90 -4.34
CA ARG A 218 28.71 -31.39 -4.15
C ARG A 218 29.74 -32.35 -4.76
N THR A 219 30.00 -32.22 -6.06
CA THR A 219 31.21 -32.78 -6.68
C THR A 219 32.14 -31.64 -7.04
N ARG A 220 33.14 -31.43 -6.18
CA ARG A 220 34.32 -30.59 -6.43
C ARG A 220 34.95 -31.00 -7.76
N LYS A 221 34.94 -30.10 -8.75
CA LYS A 221 36.07 -29.77 -9.66
C LYS A 221 35.56 -29.14 -10.96
N ARG A 222 35.35 -27.81 -10.94
CA ARG A 222 35.80 -26.79 -11.91
C ARG A 222 34.92 -25.56 -11.67
N SER A 223 35.54 -24.46 -11.26
CA SER A 223 34.92 -23.13 -11.23
C SER A 223 34.42 -22.80 -12.64
N HIS A 224 33.12 -22.99 -12.88
CA HIS A 224 32.50 -22.71 -14.16
C HIS A 224 32.08 -21.24 -14.17
N CYS A 225 32.95 -20.37 -14.69
CA CYS A 225 32.62 -18.98 -14.96
C CYS A 225 31.93 -18.87 -16.32
N LEU A 226 30.84 -18.11 -16.39
CA LEU A 226 30.13 -17.80 -17.62
C LEU A 226 30.57 -16.42 -18.13
N LYS A 227 30.94 -16.33 -19.41
CA LYS A 227 31.26 -15.05 -20.07
C LYS A 227 30.03 -14.54 -20.79
N ILE A 228 29.38 -13.53 -20.22
CA ILE A 228 28.09 -13.02 -20.66
C ILE A 228 28.31 -11.75 -21.50
N ASN A 229 27.69 -11.73 -22.67
CA ASN A 229 27.48 -10.55 -23.50
C ASN A 229 25.97 -10.34 -23.63
N GLY A 230 25.55 -9.12 -23.98
CA GLY A 230 24.17 -8.86 -24.33
C GLY A 230 23.66 -7.52 -23.83
N ARG A 231 22.36 -7.48 -23.58
CA ARG A 231 21.63 -6.29 -23.18
C ARG A 231 20.50 -6.62 -22.22
N VAL A 232 20.38 -5.82 -21.17
CA VAL A 232 19.24 -5.79 -20.26
C VAL A 232 18.68 -4.38 -20.24
N ALA A 233 17.39 -4.24 -20.48
CA ALA A 233 16.72 -2.94 -20.40
C ALA A 233 15.41 -3.03 -19.65
N ALA A 234 15.16 -2.01 -18.82
CA ALA A 234 13.90 -1.80 -18.14
C ALA A 234 13.00 -0.85 -18.94
N ARG A 235 11.73 -1.17 -19.00
CA ARG A 235 10.65 -0.34 -19.52
C ARG A 235 9.49 -0.39 -18.55
N TYR A 236 8.61 0.60 -18.59
CA TYR A 236 7.39 0.59 -17.79
C TYR A 236 6.20 0.35 -18.72
N ARG A 237 5.15 -0.26 -18.15
CA ARG A 237 3.85 -0.41 -18.78
C ARG A 237 2.77 0.07 -17.86
N ASN A 238 1.63 0.41 -18.47
CA ASN A 238 0.43 0.84 -17.75
C ASN A 238 0.63 2.20 -17.05
N THR A 239 1.42 3.10 -17.64
CA THR A 239 1.60 4.48 -17.16
C THR A 239 0.58 5.42 -17.79
N TYR A 240 0.31 6.58 -17.16
CA TYR A 240 -0.58 7.60 -17.77
C TYR A 240 0.13 8.51 -18.78
N GLY A 241 1.46 8.60 -18.70
CA GLY A 241 2.27 9.40 -19.62
C GLY A 241 2.82 8.61 -20.81
N ASN A 242 3.62 9.29 -21.61
CA ASN A 242 4.22 8.79 -22.86
C ASN A 242 5.42 7.82 -22.68
N TYR A 243 5.56 7.21 -21.51
CA TYR A 243 6.76 6.46 -21.12
C TYR A 243 6.93 5.11 -21.84
N ASP A 244 5.85 4.46 -22.29
CA ASP A 244 5.87 3.10 -22.87
C ASP A 244 6.89 2.90 -24.03
N SER A 245 7.41 3.99 -24.60
CA SER A 245 8.39 4.02 -25.69
C SER A 245 9.86 4.18 -25.28
N GLU A 246 10.15 4.54 -24.03
CA GLU A 246 11.50 4.83 -23.55
C GLU A 246 12.06 3.67 -22.72
N GLU A 247 13.37 3.46 -22.83
CA GLU A 247 14.08 2.34 -22.21
C GLU A 247 15.22 2.81 -21.31
N SER A 248 15.27 2.27 -20.09
CA SER A 248 16.39 2.43 -19.17
C SER A 248 17.31 1.23 -19.31
N VAL A 249 18.46 1.42 -19.95
CA VAL A 249 19.45 0.34 -20.14
C VAL A 249 20.16 0.08 -18.81
N LEU A 250 20.09 -1.17 -18.33
CA LEU A 250 20.67 -1.60 -17.06
C LEU A 250 22.01 -2.33 -17.25
N PHE A 251 22.14 -3.00 -18.39
CA PHE A 251 23.36 -3.68 -18.80
C PHE A 251 23.45 -3.67 -20.31
N LYS A 252 24.63 -3.38 -20.84
CA LYS A 252 24.92 -3.50 -22.26
C LYS A 252 26.41 -3.68 -22.45
N LYS A 253 26.79 -4.72 -23.19
CA LYS A 253 28.18 -4.94 -23.61
C LYS A 253 28.31 -4.75 -25.11
N ASN A 254 29.48 -4.28 -25.53
CA ASN A 254 29.82 -4.23 -26.96
C ASN A 254 30.04 -5.66 -27.49
N PRO A 255 29.90 -5.91 -28.80
CA PRO A 255 30.07 -7.26 -29.37
C PRO A 255 31.44 -7.92 -29.13
N HIS A 256 32.43 -7.15 -28.70
CA HIS A 256 33.81 -7.60 -28.42
C HIS A 256 34.16 -7.54 -26.92
N ASP A 257 33.19 -7.26 -26.06
CA ASP A 257 33.36 -7.15 -24.61
C ASP A 257 32.45 -8.15 -23.88
N PHE A 258 32.76 -8.51 -22.64
CA PHE A 258 31.96 -9.43 -21.85
C PHE A 258 32.04 -9.11 -20.36
N GLU A 259 31.13 -9.71 -19.62
CA GLU A 259 31.16 -9.76 -18.16
C GLU A 259 31.34 -11.21 -17.71
N GLN A 260 32.16 -11.44 -16.70
CA GLN A 260 32.41 -12.79 -16.19
C GLN A 260 31.61 -13.00 -14.89
N VAL A 261 30.78 -14.04 -14.84
CA VAL A 261 29.96 -14.37 -13.67
C VAL A 261 30.33 -15.76 -13.15
N ASP A 262 30.52 -15.91 -11.84
CA ASP A 262 30.79 -17.20 -11.21
C ASP A 262 29.48 -17.91 -10.80
N MET A 263 29.23 -19.08 -11.38
CA MET A 263 28.02 -19.86 -11.11
C MET A 263 28.10 -20.69 -9.81
N GLU A 264 29.27 -20.79 -9.16
CA GLU A 264 29.41 -21.53 -7.89
C GLU A 264 28.96 -20.70 -6.67
N VAL A 265 29.02 -19.37 -6.77
CA VAL A 265 28.77 -18.43 -5.67
C VAL A 265 27.48 -17.64 -5.89
N THR A 266 26.48 -18.20 -6.58
CA THR A 266 25.21 -17.49 -6.91
C THR A 266 25.44 -16.02 -7.26
N ASP A 267 26.46 -15.77 -8.09
CA ASP A 267 26.96 -14.41 -8.26
C ASP A 267 26.00 -13.67 -9.20
N SER A 268 25.69 -12.43 -8.86
CA SER A 268 24.80 -11.62 -9.69
C SER A 268 25.56 -11.02 -10.86
N LEU A 269 24.96 -10.99 -12.04
CA LEU A 269 25.48 -10.23 -13.17
C LEU A 269 25.61 -8.77 -12.75
N PRO A 270 26.82 -8.18 -12.79
CA PRO A 270 26.99 -6.80 -12.41
C PRO A 270 26.36 -5.91 -13.48
N LEU A 271 25.31 -5.20 -13.06
CA LEU A 271 24.61 -4.23 -13.89
C LEU A 271 25.33 -2.89 -13.80
N SER A 272 25.27 -2.08 -14.87
CA SER A 272 25.70 -0.68 -14.76
C SER A 272 24.70 0.09 -13.90
N ARG A 273 23.41 -0.28 -13.97
CA ARG A 273 22.35 0.27 -13.11
C ARG A 273 21.53 -0.84 -12.48
N TYR A 274 21.43 -0.79 -11.16
CA TYR A 274 20.60 -1.71 -10.37
C TYR A 274 19.24 -1.10 -10.04
N TRP A 275 19.17 0.24 -9.97
CA TRP A 275 18.02 0.96 -9.44
C TRP A 275 17.20 1.64 -10.52
N VAL A 276 15.88 1.42 -10.49
CA VAL A 276 14.90 2.10 -11.35
C VAL A 276 13.70 2.57 -10.54
N ALA A 277 13.31 3.84 -10.69
CA ALA A 277 12.06 4.36 -10.16
C ALA A 277 10.93 4.30 -11.20
N LEU A 278 9.74 3.94 -10.75
CA LEU A 278 8.54 3.73 -11.58
C LEU A 278 7.28 4.03 -10.75
N PRO A 279 6.14 4.36 -11.38
CA PRO A 279 4.89 4.51 -10.65
C PRO A 279 4.47 3.22 -9.93
N GLY A 280 4.03 3.29 -8.68
CA GLY A 280 3.71 2.12 -7.84
C GLY A 280 2.55 1.26 -8.31
N TYR A 281 1.71 1.77 -9.22
CA TYR A 281 0.65 0.99 -9.88
C TYR A 281 1.07 0.40 -11.24
N SER A 282 2.24 0.78 -11.76
CA SER A 282 2.74 0.37 -13.06
C SER A 282 3.40 -1.02 -13.01
N SER A 283 3.71 -1.58 -14.17
CA SER A 283 4.47 -2.85 -14.27
C SER A 283 5.86 -2.58 -14.82
N LEU A 284 6.87 -3.17 -14.18
CA LEU A 284 8.26 -3.16 -14.64
C LEU A 284 8.44 -4.27 -15.68
N VAL A 285 8.84 -3.90 -16.88
CA VAL A 285 9.15 -4.84 -17.96
C VAL A 285 10.66 -4.90 -18.16
N LEU A 286 11.24 -6.07 -17.96
CA LEU A 286 12.66 -6.33 -18.21
C LEU A 286 12.81 -7.08 -19.53
N ASP A 287 13.54 -6.50 -20.47
CA ASP A 287 13.90 -7.08 -21.75
C ASP A 287 15.33 -7.62 -21.66
N LEU A 288 15.45 -8.95 -21.70
CA LEU A 288 16.69 -9.69 -21.49
C LEU A 288 17.11 -10.30 -22.83
N ASP A 289 18.27 -9.90 -23.36
CA ASP A 289 18.90 -10.52 -24.53
C ASP A 289 20.36 -10.83 -24.19
N LEU A 290 20.59 -12.04 -23.65
CA LEU A 290 21.86 -12.49 -23.10
C LEU A 290 22.45 -13.66 -23.91
N LEU A 291 23.74 -13.55 -24.19
CA LEU A 291 24.52 -14.44 -25.06
C LEU A 291 25.81 -14.85 -24.34
N GLU A 292 26.26 -16.07 -24.57
CA GLU A 292 27.60 -16.49 -24.18
C GLU A 292 28.62 -15.92 -25.19
N PHE A 293 29.62 -15.18 -24.69
CA PHE A 293 30.51 -14.37 -25.52
C PHE A 293 31.34 -15.17 -26.52
N GLU A 294 31.93 -16.30 -26.11
CA GLU A 294 32.86 -17.05 -26.95
C GLU A 294 32.15 -17.91 -28.00
N THR A 295 30.99 -18.46 -27.65
CA THR A 295 30.24 -19.40 -28.50
C THR A 295 29.16 -18.69 -29.31
N GLY A 296 28.76 -17.48 -28.91
CA GLY A 296 27.57 -16.80 -29.42
C GLY A 296 26.26 -17.51 -29.08
N HIS A 297 26.30 -18.49 -28.17
CA HIS A 297 25.13 -19.26 -27.78
C HIS A 297 24.13 -18.37 -27.03
N LYS A 298 22.84 -18.43 -27.40
CA LYS A 298 21.78 -17.70 -26.71
C LYS A 298 21.55 -18.28 -25.32
N ILE A 299 21.84 -17.49 -24.29
CA ILE A 299 21.56 -17.87 -22.90
C ILE A 299 20.09 -17.58 -22.60
N LEU A 300 19.62 -16.36 -22.86
CA LEU A 300 18.24 -15.97 -22.57
C LEU A 300 17.79 -14.88 -23.53
N LYS A 301 16.58 -15.02 -24.10
CA LYS A 301 15.91 -13.96 -24.86
C LYS A 301 14.45 -13.90 -24.47
N GLU A 302 14.16 -13.18 -23.40
CA GLU A 302 12.83 -13.17 -22.77
C GLU A 302 12.44 -11.77 -22.30
N VAL A 303 11.13 -11.58 -22.12
CA VAL A 303 10.57 -10.35 -21.57
C VAL A 303 9.80 -10.69 -20.30
N VAL A 304 10.26 -10.17 -19.18
CA VAL A 304 9.65 -10.40 -17.85
C VAL A 304 8.83 -9.18 -17.47
N GLU A 305 7.57 -9.36 -17.08
CA GLU A 305 6.70 -8.28 -16.57
C GLU A 305 6.43 -8.53 -15.09
N LEU A 306 6.94 -7.64 -14.24
CA LEU A 306 6.87 -7.71 -12.78
C LEU A 306 6.05 -6.54 -12.25
N ARG A 307 5.35 -6.74 -11.13
CA ARG A 307 4.54 -5.70 -10.48
C ARG A 307 5.05 -5.43 -9.09
N ALA A 308 4.99 -4.17 -8.68
CA ALA A 308 5.30 -3.78 -7.32
C ALA A 308 4.34 -4.49 -6.36
N GLN A 309 4.91 -5.13 -5.34
CA GLN A 309 4.20 -5.78 -4.25
C GLN A 309 4.86 -5.34 -2.95
N SER A 310 4.05 -4.97 -1.96
CA SER A 310 4.59 -4.59 -0.65
C SER A 310 5.29 -5.78 0.00
N TYR A 311 6.48 -5.53 0.55
CA TYR A 311 7.26 -6.47 1.38
C TYR A 311 7.73 -7.78 0.71
N LEU A 312 7.55 -7.95 -0.59
CA LEU A 312 7.93 -9.17 -1.31
C LEU A 312 8.90 -8.89 -2.46
N MET A 313 9.86 -9.78 -2.67
CA MET A 313 10.63 -9.78 -3.92
C MET A 313 9.79 -10.40 -5.03
N SER A 314 9.78 -9.78 -6.20
CA SER A 314 9.17 -10.35 -7.39
C SER A 314 10.26 -10.91 -8.29
N GLY A 315 10.01 -12.02 -8.96
CA GLY A 315 11.01 -12.60 -9.83
C GLY A 315 10.46 -13.67 -10.76
N ASP A 316 11.30 -14.08 -11.69
CA ASP A 316 11.03 -15.17 -12.61
C ASP A 316 12.31 -16.00 -12.84
N ASN A 317 12.12 -17.27 -13.14
CA ASN A 317 13.20 -18.25 -13.23
C ASN A 317 13.18 -18.96 -14.58
N PHE A 318 14.30 -18.89 -15.29
CA PHE A 318 14.46 -19.49 -16.62
C PHE A 318 15.48 -20.60 -16.59
N THR A 319 15.12 -21.78 -17.08
CA THR A 319 16.06 -22.90 -17.21
C THR A 319 16.47 -23.07 -18.67
N VAL A 320 17.76 -22.89 -18.96
CA VAL A 320 18.32 -23.07 -20.30
C VAL A 320 19.48 -24.07 -20.22
N GLY A 321 19.24 -25.28 -20.70
CA GLY A 321 20.18 -26.39 -20.54
C GLY A 321 20.37 -26.77 -19.08
N ASP A 322 21.60 -26.65 -18.60
CA ASP A 322 22.03 -26.87 -17.21
C ASP A 322 22.18 -25.58 -16.39
N ILE A 323 21.88 -24.42 -16.99
CA ILE A 323 21.92 -23.10 -16.38
C ILE A 323 20.50 -22.70 -15.94
N LEU A 324 20.39 -22.25 -14.69
CA LEU A 324 19.24 -21.55 -14.13
C LEU A 324 19.56 -20.06 -14.07
N VAL A 325 18.73 -19.25 -14.71
CA VAL A 325 18.81 -17.79 -14.66
C VAL A 325 17.66 -17.30 -13.78
N GLU A 326 17.98 -16.64 -12.67
CA GLU A 326 17.01 -16.05 -11.76
C GLU A 326 17.02 -14.53 -11.94
N VAL A 327 15.84 -13.98 -12.25
CA VAL A 327 15.60 -12.54 -12.35
C VAL A 327 14.83 -12.15 -11.12
N CYS A 328 15.38 -11.26 -10.31
CA CYS A 328 14.76 -10.83 -9.06
C CYS A 328 14.68 -9.31 -8.98
N VAL A 329 13.60 -8.82 -8.39
CA VAL A 329 13.33 -7.40 -8.17
C VAL A 329 12.91 -7.21 -6.73
N SER A 330 13.68 -6.40 -6.00
CA SER A 330 13.33 -5.94 -4.66
C SER A 330 12.69 -4.56 -4.75
N TRP A 331 11.53 -4.39 -4.13
CA TRP A 331 10.80 -3.11 -4.13
C TRP A 331 11.07 -2.34 -2.84
N PHE A 332 11.33 -1.05 -2.98
CA PHE A 332 11.64 -0.12 -1.89
C PHE A 332 10.78 1.14 -2.01
N TYR A 333 10.52 1.75 -0.87
CA TYR A 333 9.60 2.88 -0.74
C TYR A 333 10.17 3.94 0.19
N LEU A 334 9.77 5.19 -0.03
CA LEU A 334 10.09 6.31 0.86
C LEU A 334 9.25 6.20 2.12
N LEU A 335 9.89 6.20 3.29
CA LEU A 335 9.19 6.40 4.56
C LEU A 335 8.67 7.85 4.61
N PRO A 336 7.38 8.10 4.89
CA PRO A 336 6.89 9.46 5.03
C PRO A 336 7.61 10.15 6.19
N GLU A 337 7.99 11.41 5.97
CA GLU A 337 8.49 12.29 7.02
C GLU A 337 7.45 12.36 8.14
N GLY A 338 7.77 11.72 9.25
CA GLY A 338 7.04 11.80 10.51
C GLY A 338 8.06 11.57 11.63
N PRO A 339 7.93 12.29 12.77
CA PRO A 339 8.81 12.03 13.89
C PRO A 339 8.60 10.59 14.34
N GLN A 340 9.60 9.74 14.12
CA GLN A 340 9.70 8.49 14.84
C GLN A 340 9.99 8.86 16.29
N ASP A 341 8.96 8.78 17.14
CA ASP A 341 9.15 8.65 18.58
C ASP A 341 9.82 7.29 18.82
N ASP A 342 11.15 7.26 18.69
CA ASP A 342 12.00 6.20 19.21
C ASP A 342 11.89 6.23 20.74
N SER A 343 10.89 5.51 21.25
CA SER A 343 10.80 5.20 22.68
C SER A 343 10.49 3.73 22.88
N CYS A 344 11.56 2.96 23.13
CA CYS A 344 11.69 1.83 24.06
C CYS A 344 13.01 1.11 23.71
N SER A 345 14.03 0.94 24.54
CA SER A 345 14.38 1.36 25.91
C SER A 345 15.80 0.84 26.17
N ASP A 346 16.62 1.66 26.82
CA ASP A 346 17.79 1.40 27.67
C ASP A 346 18.50 0.03 27.64
N ASP A 347 19.82 0.07 27.40
CA ASP A 347 20.80 -0.41 28.40
C ASP A 347 22.21 0.18 28.16
N ASP A 348 22.71 0.79 29.24
CA ASP A 348 24.02 1.34 29.60
C ASP A 348 25.28 1.03 28.76
N ALA A 349 26.03 2.08 28.41
CA ALA A 349 27.45 2.24 28.80
C ALA A 349 28.02 3.64 28.48
N MET A 350 28.12 4.47 29.53
CA MET A 350 29.18 5.46 29.84
C MET A 350 30.31 5.67 28.81
N THR A 351 30.52 6.90 28.32
CA THR A 351 31.54 7.84 28.88
C THR A 351 31.58 9.22 28.20
N LEU A 352 31.76 10.22 29.07
CA LEU A 352 31.98 11.66 28.90
C LEU A 352 33.03 12.10 27.86
N SER A 353 32.71 13.14 27.07
CA SER A 353 33.35 14.48 27.19
C SER A 353 32.90 15.45 26.08
N SER A 354 32.24 16.56 26.46
CA SER A 354 32.08 17.80 25.65
C SER A 354 33.27 18.76 25.92
N PRO A 355 33.32 20.03 25.45
CA PRO A 355 32.61 20.72 24.35
C PRO A 355 33.55 21.63 23.49
N ASN A 356 32.93 22.40 22.56
CA ASN A 356 33.38 23.66 21.94
C ASN A 356 33.90 23.56 20.50
N THR A 357 33.09 23.95 19.52
CA THR A 357 33.31 25.24 18.85
C THR A 357 31.97 25.78 18.34
N VAL A 358 31.52 26.89 18.94
CA VAL A 358 30.52 27.78 18.38
C VAL A 358 31.24 28.64 17.35
N ILE A 359 30.82 28.59 16.09
CA ILE A 359 30.88 29.75 15.21
C ILE A 359 29.49 29.93 14.62
N GLU A 360 28.86 31.01 15.07
CA GLU A 360 27.63 31.58 14.55
C GLU A 360 27.83 31.97 13.08
N ALA A 361 26.96 31.47 12.20
CA ALA A 361 26.53 32.21 11.02
C ALA A 361 25.02 32.38 11.15
N SER A 362 24.67 33.51 11.74
CA SER A 362 23.34 34.05 11.99
C SER A 362 22.53 34.22 10.70
N SER A 363 21.23 33.89 10.82
CA SER A 363 20.10 34.63 10.24
C SER A 363 20.07 34.88 8.73
N MET A 364 19.55 33.91 7.96
CA MET A 364 18.83 34.17 6.70
C MET A 364 17.66 33.20 6.42
N PHE A 365 17.06 32.61 7.45
CA PHE A 365 15.83 31.81 7.30
C PHE A 365 14.68 32.45 8.08
N GLN A 366 14.30 33.64 7.65
CA GLN A 366 13.00 34.23 7.96
C GLN A 366 12.46 34.82 6.67
N ASP A 367 12.05 33.93 5.77
CA ASP A 367 11.04 34.24 4.77
C ASP A 367 10.21 32.97 4.56
N VAL A 368 9.02 33.03 5.16
CA VAL A 368 7.77 32.38 4.74
C VAL A 368 7.92 30.95 4.19
N ILE A 369 7.87 29.97 5.09
CA ILE A 369 7.30 28.67 4.75
C ILE A 369 5.81 28.94 4.49
N GLU A 370 5.46 29.25 3.24
CA GLU A 370 4.11 28.95 2.78
C GLU A 370 4.03 27.42 2.71
N PRO A 371 3.17 26.78 3.51
CA PRO A 371 2.96 25.34 3.39
C PRO A 371 2.34 25.12 2.02
N TRP A 372 3.01 24.34 1.18
CA TRP A 372 2.42 23.91 -0.08
C TRP A 372 1.16 23.10 0.21
N GLU A 373 0.03 23.63 -0.27
CA GLU A 373 -1.23 22.90 -0.45
C GLU A 373 -1.11 21.92 -1.64
N LEU A 374 -0.24 20.91 -1.54
CA LEU A 374 -0.58 19.61 -2.12
C LEU A 374 -1.64 19.04 -1.18
N GLN A 375 -2.89 18.93 -1.64
CA GLN A 375 -4.01 18.41 -0.84
C GLN A 375 -3.52 17.27 0.03
N CYS A 376 -3.51 17.53 1.34
CA CYS A 376 -2.85 16.70 2.33
C CYS A 376 -3.15 15.23 2.06
N HIS A 377 -2.11 14.39 2.13
CA HIS A 377 -2.26 13.13 2.82
C HIS A 377 -2.99 13.45 4.13
N LYS A 378 -4.32 13.30 4.13
CA LYS A 378 -5.03 13.04 5.37
C LYS A 378 -4.23 11.92 6.02
N SER A 379 -3.97 12.03 7.31
CA SER A 379 -3.40 10.98 8.15
C SER A 379 -4.27 9.72 8.07
N ILE A 380 -4.23 9.06 6.91
CA ILE A 380 -4.95 7.85 6.57
C ILE A 380 -3.91 6.77 6.77
N PRO A 381 -4.05 5.93 7.82
CA PRO A 381 -3.16 4.81 8.03
C PRO A 381 -3.18 3.87 6.83
N PHE A 382 -2.09 3.11 6.64
CA PHE A 382 -2.00 2.17 5.53
C PHE A 382 -3.10 1.10 5.64
N PRO A 383 -3.85 0.86 4.56
CA PRO A 383 -4.88 -0.17 4.58
C PRO A 383 -4.24 -1.56 4.50
N SER A 384 -4.88 -2.52 5.14
CA SER A 384 -4.48 -3.93 5.12
C SER A 384 -5.71 -4.82 5.05
N ALA A 385 -5.51 -6.07 4.67
CA ALA A 385 -6.58 -7.05 4.70
C ALA A 385 -7.04 -7.27 6.14
N ALA A 386 -8.34 -7.23 6.37
CA ALA A 386 -8.90 -7.25 7.71
C ALA A 386 -10.23 -7.99 7.76
N ILE A 387 -10.58 -8.46 8.95
CA ILE A 387 -11.88 -9.05 9.23
C ILE A 387 -12.70 -8.18 10.16
N GLU A 388 -13.99 -8.06 9.87
CA GLU A 388 -14.99 -7.45 10.74
C GLU A 388 -16.11 -8.46 11.00
N VAL A 389 -16.31 -8.82 12.26
CA VAL A 389 -17.49 -9.55 12.72
C VAL A 389 -18.51 -8.55 13.25
N PHE A 390 -19.69 -8.53 12.63
CA PHE A 390 -20.76 -7.58 12.93
C PHE A 390 -21.68 -8.08 14.03
N SER A 391 -22.11 -9.34 13.93
CA SER A 391 -23.01 -9.95 14.89
C SER A 391 -22.92 -11.47 14.91
N VAL A 392 -23.30 -12.06 16.04
CA VAL A 392 -23.53 -13.49 16.20
C VAL A 392 -24.95 -13.67 16.72
N PHE A 393 -25.86 -14.16 15.87
CA PHE A 393 -27.24 -14.46 16.22
C PHE A 393 -27.37 -15.90 16.69
N VAL A 394 -28.05 -16.15 17.80
CA VAL A 394 -28.38 -17.50 18.30
C VAL A 394 -29.87 -17.77 18.13
N GLY A 395 -30.19 -18.67 17.21
CA GLY A 395 -31.54 -19.16 16.95
C GLY A 395 -31.87 -20.43 17.73
N ARG A 396 -33.13 -20.58 18.14
CA ARG A 396 -33.62 -21.72 18.96
C ARG A 396 -35.09 -22.01 18.73
N GLU A 397 -35.51 -23.22 19.06
CA GLU A 397 -36.93 -23.58 19.20
C GLU A 397 -37.52 -22.94 20.49
N LYS A 398 -38.82 -22.61 20.46
CA LYS A 398 -39.48 -21.58 21.29
C LYS A 398 -39.52 -21.86 22.82
N GLU A 399 -39.69 -20.76 23.58
CA GLU A 399 -40.39 -20.61 24.89
C GLU A 399 -39.66 -20.53 26.24
N LYS A 400 -38.32 -20.58 26.37
CA LYS A 400 -37.67 -20.34 27.69
C LYS A 400 -36.51 -19.35 27.64
N LEU A 401 -36.42 -18.47 28.63
CA LEU A 401 -35.27 -17.55 28.84
C LEU A 401 -33.99 -18.39 28.95
N ALA A 402 -33.13 -18.41 27.93
CA ALA A 402 -31.86 -19.13 28.03
C ALA A 402 -30.77 -18.15 28.43
N GLN A 403 -30.00 -18.56 29.42
CA GLN A 403 -28.73 -17.94 29.73
C GLN A 403 -27.64 -18.66 28.95
N VAL A 404 -26.91 -17.94 28.10
CA VAL A 404 -25.84 -18.48 27.25
C VAL A 404 -24.48 -18.11 27.83
N TYR A 405 -23.57 -19.08 27.89
CA TYR A 405 -22.18 -18.91 28.29
C TYR A 405 -21.27 -19.73 27.38
N GLY A 406 -19.95 -19.53 27.48
CA GLY A 406 -18.97 -20.18 26.63
C GLY A 406 -18.10 -19.16 25.90
N LEU A 407 -17.58 -19.54 24.74
CA LEU A 407 -16.68 -18.70 23.97
C LEU A 407 -16.94 -18.77 22.46
N VAL A 408 -16.61 -17.67 21.80
CA VAL A 408 -16.43 -17.60 20.35
C VAL A 408 -15.05 -17.02 20.10
N GLU A 409 -14.23 -17.79 19.40
CA GLU A 409 -12.81 -17.54 19.18
C GLU A 409 -12.56 -17.38 17.68
N VAL A 410 -11.84 -16.33 17.30
CA VAL A 410 -11.36 -16.12 15.94
C VAL A 410 -9.87 -16.43 15.93
N LEU A 411 -9.49 -17.37 15.07
CA LEU A 411 -8.13 -17.81 14.82
C LEU A 411 -7.68 -17.16 13.51
N CYS A 412 -6.77 -16.20 13.66
CA CYS A 412 -6.05 -15.58 12.55
C CYS A 412 -4.59 -15.99 12.72
N ASN A 413 -4.09 -16.84 11.83
CA ASN A 413 -2.74 -17.40 11.84
C ASN A 413 -2.48 -18.48 12.91
N ASP A 414 -1.41 -19.25 12.74
CA ASP A 414 -1.13 -20.47 13.53
C ASP A 414 -0.82 -20.21 15.03
N ASN A 415 -0.61 -18.94 15.44
CA ASN A 415 -0.17 -18.59 16.80
C ASN A 415 -1.03 -17.56 17.56
N HIS A 416 -2.08 -16.98 16.96
CA HIS A 416 -2.88 -15.93 17.60
C HIS A 416 -4.38 -16.20 17.56
N SER A 417 -5.00 -16.30 18.74
CA SER A 417 -6.43 -16.52 18.92
C SER A 417 -7.03 -15.41 19.76
N PHE A 418 -8.17 -14.85 19.33
CA PHE A 418 -8.85 -13.80 20.08
C PHE A 418 -10.31 -14.17 20.33
N TYR A 419 -10.81 -13.80 21.51
CA TYR A 419 -12.20 -14.03 21.87
C TYR A 419 -13.06 -12.84 21.44
N ILE A 420 -14.07 -13.09 20.61
CA ILE A 420 -15.12 -12.10 20.32
C ILE A 420 -16.29 -12.22 21.30
N PHE A 421 -16.34 -13.34 22.04
CA PHE A 421 -17.21 -13.56 23.18
C PHE A 421 -16.55 -14.55 24.14
N LYS A 422 -16.58 -14.26 25.43
CA LYS A 422 -16.14 -15.18 26.48
C LYS A 422 -16.89 -14.89 27.77
N ARG A 423 -17.70 -15.84 28.24
CA ARG A 423 -18.43 -15.74 29.51
C ARG A 423 -18.45 -17.08 30.23
N ASP A 424 -18.29 -17.03 31.54
CA ASP A 424 -18.43 -18.20 32.39
C ASP A 424 -19.89 -18.46 32.74
N LYS A 425 -20.18 -19.70 33.18
CA LYS A 425 -21.54 -20.10 33.59
C LYS A 425 -22.15 -19.20 34.67
N LYS A 426 -21.33 -18.58 35.53
CA LYS A 426 -21.77 -17.68 36.61
C LYS A 426 -22.20 -16.30 36.10
N ASP A 427 -21.71 -15.88 34.94
CA ASP A 427 -22.00 -14.59 34.30
C ASP A 427 -22.71 -14.79 32.95
N ALA A 428 -23.54 -15.83 32.86
CA ALA A 428 -24.18 -16.20 31.63
C ALA A 428 -25.11 -15.09 31.11
N LEU A 429 -25.03 -14.82 29.81
CA LEU A 429 -25.81 -13.80 29.13
C LEU A 429 -27.27 -14.21 29.03
N LYS A 430 -28.18 -13.44 29.62
CA LYS A 430 -29.63 -13.65 29.47
C LYS A 430 -30.07 -13.22 28.08
N LEU A 431 -30.47 -14.16 27.23
CA LEU A 431 -31.13 -13.88 25.96
C LEU A 431 -32.65 -13.81 26.19
N SER A 432 -33.17 -12.59 26.14
CA SER A 432 -34.60 -12.32 26.29
C SER A 432 -35.36 -12.72 25.02
N ILE A 433 -36.57 -13.25 25.20
CA ILE A 433 -37.49 -13.57 24.09
C ILE A 433 -38.32 -12.33 23.72
N HIS A 434 -38.46 -11.38 24.64
CA HIS A 434 -39.37 -10.23 24.53
C HIS A 434 -38.69 -8.96 24.02
N SER A 435 -37.36 -8.83 24.21
CA SER A 435 -36.52 -7.92 23.46
C SER A 435 -35.95 -8.70 22.28
N ASN A 436 -35.86 -8.11 21.09
CA ASN A 436 -35.32 -8.75 19.87
C ASN A 436 -33.82 -9.14 19.97
N GLU A 437 -33.27 -9.17 21.19
CA GLU A 437 -31.88 -9.43 21.63
C GLU A 437 -31.59 -10.93 21.64
N THR A 438 -31.39 -11.44 20.43
CA THR A 438 -30.96 -12.82 20.15
C THR A 438 -29.50 -12.85 19.71
N THR A 439 -28.83 -11.70 19.75
CA THR A 439 -27.45 -11.51 19.34
C THR A 439 -26.52 -11.45 20.54
N ILE A 440 -25.36 -12.05 20.40
CA ILE A 440 -24.28 -11.98 21.39
C ILE A 440 -23.55 -10.65 21.22
N PRO A 441 -23.25 -9.91 22.31
CA PRO A 441 -22.44 -8.70 22.23
C PRO A 441 -21.01 -9.07 21.83
N ILE A 442 -20.52 -8.44 20.77
CA ILE A 442 -19.15 -8.58 20.29
C ILE A 442 -18.27 -7.60 21.06
N ILE A 443 -17.27 -8.12 21.77
CA ILE A 443 -16.27 -7.29 22.46
C ILE A 443 -15.19 -6.80 21.50
N ASP A 444 -14.32 -5.90 21.97
CA ASP A 444 -13.16 -5.37 21.24
C ASP A 444 -12.19 -6.51 20.85
N GLY A 445 -12.47 -7.09 19.68
CA GLY A 445 -11.87 -8.32 19.15
C GLY A 445 -12.54 -8.78 17.85
N GLY A 446 -13.73 -8.27 17.54
CA GLY A 446 -14.42 -8.52 16.27
C GLY A 446 -13.77 -7.88 15.03
N SER A 447 -12.78 -6.99 15.21
CA SER A 447 -12.07 -6.29 14.13
C SER A 447 -10.59 -6.59 14.21
N ARG A 448 -10.00 -7.24 13.19
CA ARG A 448 -8.60 -7.65 13.23
C ARG A 448 -7.93 -7.71 11.87
N LEU A 449 -6.60 -7.64 11.92
CA LEU A 449 -5.74 -7.92 10.77
C LEU A 449 -6.01 -9.35 10.31
N TYR A 450 -6.11 -9.52 9.00
CA TYR A 450 -6.19 -10.81 8.34
C TYR A 450 -4.99 -10.92 7.42
N GLU A 451 -4.10 -11.86 7.68
CA GLU A 451 -2.93 -12.07 6.84
C GLU A 451 -3.34 -12.82 5.57
N GLU A 452 -2.92 -12.31 4.42
CA GLU A 452 -3.18 -13.01 3.17
C GLU A 452 -2.50 -14.39 3.19
N TYR A 453 -3.13 -15.39 2.56
CA TYR A 453 -2.63 -16.77 2.51
C TYR A 453 -2.68 -17.56 3.82
N THR A 454 -3.29 -17.05 4.90
CA THR A 454 -3.54 -17.83 6.12
C THR A 454 -4.99 -18.30 6.21
N PRO A 455 -5.28 -19.48 6.80
CA PRO A 455 -6.66 -19.93 6.97
C PRO A 455 -7.37 -19.09 8.05
N LEU A 456 -8.57 -18.61 7.74
CA LEU A 456 -9.44 -17.98 8.73
C LEU A 456 -10.33 -19.03 9.38
N LYS A 457 -10.22 -19.18 10.70
CA LYS A 457 -11.09 -20.10 11.46
C LYS A 457 -11.82 -19.37 12.57
N MET A 458 -13.13 -19.60 12.69
CA MET A 458 -13.92 -19.12 13.84
C MET A 458 -14.48 -20.32 14.58
N LYS A 459 -14.14 -20.49 15.85
CA LYS A 459 -14.57 -21.59 16.70
C LYS A 459 -15.67 -21.15 17.65
N PHE A 460 -16.75 -21.92 17.69
CA PHE A 460 -17.90 -21.71 18.56
C PHE A 460 -17.93 -22.82 19.60
N ASP A 461 -18.00 -22.47 20.88
CA ASP A 461 -18.30 -23.38 22.00
C ASP A 461 -19.26 -22.66 22.96
N LEU A 462 -20.54 -22.69 22.62
CA LEU A 462 -21.61 -22.02 23.37
C LEU A 462 -22.52 -23.04 24.06
N LYS A 463 -22.95 -22.71 25.28
CA LYS A 463 -23.73 -23.58 26.19
C LYS A 463 -24.83 -22.81 26.89
N CYS A 464 -25.91 -23.51 27.27
CA CYS A 464 -27.04 -22.96 28.03
C CYS A 464 -27.00 -23.36 29.51
N VAL A 465 -27.46 -22.49 30.41
CA VAL A 465 -27.48 -22.75 31.88
C VAL A 465 -28.59 -23.70 32.32
N ASP A 466 -29.73 -23.71 31.63
CA ASP A 466 -30.93 -24.44 32.04
C ASP A 466 -30.76 -25.95 31.82
N GLY A 467 -30.20 -26.63 32.84
CA GLY A 467 -29.94 -28.07 32.89
C GLY A 467 -31.17 -28.97 33.01
N HIS A 468 -32.31 -28.61 32.44
CA HIS A 468 -33.47 -29.50 32.39
C HIS A 468 -33.84 -29.82 30.93
N HIS A 469 -33.41 -31.03 30.51
CA HIS A 469 -33.52 -31.66 29.17
C HIS A 469 -32.46 -31.31 28.11
N LEU A 470 -31.25 -30.96 28.52
CA LEU A 470 -30.13 -30.76 27.58
C LEU A 470 -28.87 -31.48 28.06
N ASP A 471 -28.88 -32.80 28.00
CA ASP A 471 -27.64 -33.51 27.69
C ASP A 471 -27.29 -33.17 26.23
N SER A 472 -26.44 -32.16 26.05
CA SER A 472 -25.75 -31.74 24.81
C SER A 472 -26.46 -30.82 23.79
N SER A 473 -27.07 -29.70 24.19
CA SER A 473 -27.11 -28.52 23.28
C SER A 473 -25.80 -27.73 23.35
N ASP A 474 -24.69 -28.45 23.14
CA ASP A 474 -23.41 -27.82 22.88
C ASP A 474 -23.47 -27.27 21.45
N LEU A 475 -23.62 -25.95 21.30
CA LEU A 475 -23.43 -25.33 20.01
C LEU A 475 -21.92 -25.23 19.77
N LYS A 476 -21.37 -26.35 19.31
CA LYS A 476 -19.96 -26.51 18.96
C LYS A 476 -19.80 -26.64 17.47
N GLY A 477 -18.94 -25.83 16.90
CA GLY A 477 -18.62 -25.89 15.48
C GLY A 477 -17.55 -24.90 15.11
N TYR A 478 -17.20 -24.89 13.83
CA TYR A 478 -16.24 -23.96 13.30
C TYR A 478 -16.67 -23.46 11.92
N VAL A 479 -16.33 -22.21 11.63
CA VAL A 479 -16.25 -21.67 10.28
C VAL A 479 -14.79 -21.81 9.85
N ASP A 480 -14.53 -22.43 8.71
CA ASP A 480 -13.17 -22.64 8.19
C ASP A 480 -13.10 -22.17 6.74
N TRP A 481 -12.26 -21.18 6.50
CA TRP A 481 -11.89 -20.74 5.17
C TRP A 481 -10.44 -21.16 4.91
N GLY A 482 -10.27 -22.09 3.96
CA GLY A 482 -8.94 -22.46 3.49
C GLY A 482 -8.25 -21.28 2.78
N ALA A 483 -6.94 -21.15 2.96
CA ALA A 483 -6.13 -20.09 2.36
C ALA A 483 -6.33 -19.98 0.84
N GLU A 484 -6.35 -21.12 0.14
CA GLU A 484 -6.55 -21.20 -1.32
C GLU A 484 -7.92 -20.64 -1.76
N ILE A 485 -8.96 -20.80 -0.92
CA ILE A 485 -10.31 -20.29 -1.22
C ILE A 485 -10.33 -18.77 -1.07
N LEU A 486 -9.64 -18.20 -0.09
CA LEU A 486 -9.62 -16.75 0.15
C LEU A 486 -8.74 -15.99 -0.84
N ASP A 487 -7.79 -16.68 -1.48
CA ASP A 487 -6.90 -16.12 -2.49
C ASP A 487 -7.54 -16.07 -3.90
N LEU A 488 -8.32 -17.09 -4.26
CA LEU A 488 -8.94 -17.20 -5.59
C LEU A 488 -10.33 -16.53 -5.69
N SER A 489 -10.92 -16.11 -4.56
CA SER A 489 -12.37 -15.89 -4.53
C SER A 489 -12.83 -14.44 -4.53
N SER A 490 -13.98 -14.25 -5.18
CA SER A 490 -14.80 -13.03 -5.09
C SER A 490 -15.46 -12.83 -3.71
N TRP A 491 -15.06 -13.54 -2.65
CA TRP A 491 -15.72 -13.46 -1.33
C TRP A 491 -15.23 -12.28 -0.48
N ARG A 492 -14.09 -11.68 -0.84
CA ARG A 492 -13.62 -10.44 -0.23
C ARG A 492 -14.57 -9.28 -0.51
N ASP A 493 -14.60 -8.32 0.41
CA ASP A 493 -15.42 -7.10 0.34
C ASP A 493 -16.92 -7.40 0.16
N LYS A 494 -17.36 -8.54 0.70
CA LYS A 494 -18.77 -8.95 0.74
C LYS A 494 -19.24 -9.15 2.17
N GLN A 495 -20.54 -8.96 2.37
CA GLN A 495 -21.24 -9.31 3.60
C GLN A 495 -21.55 -10.81 3.60
N LEU A 496 -20.86 -11.56 4.45
CA LEU A 496 -20.92 -13.02 4.54
C LEU A 496 -21.71 -13.47 5.78
N CYS A 497 -22.38 -14.61 5.65
CA CYS A 497 -23.05 -15.26 6.76
C CYS A 497 -22.70 -16.75 6.78
N SER A 498 -22.24 -17.23 7.93
CA SER A 498 -21.97 -18.64 8.15
C SER A 498 -22.88 -19.18 9.25
N LEU A 499 -23.43 -20.37 9.04
CA LEU A 499 -24.37 -21.02 9.95
C LEU A 499 -23.69 -22.18 10.67
N ILE A 500 -23.76 -22.18 11.99
CA ILE A 500 -23.30 -23.24 12.87
C ILE A 500 -24.53 -23.92 13.44
N GLN A 501 -24.76 -25.18 13.07
CA GLN A 501 -25.92 -25.94 13.51
C GLN A 501 -25.58 -26.77 14.75
N GLY A 502 -26.34 -26.59 15.82
CA GLY A 502 -26.37 -27.48 16.98
C GLY A 502 -27.62 -28.36 16.94
N VAL A 503 -27.77 -29.21 17.96
CA VAL A 503 -28.87 -30.20 18.03
C VAL A 503 -30.24 -29.54 18.17
N HIS A 504 -30.34 -28.47 18.97
CA HIS A 504 -31.60 -27.77 19.28
C HIS A 504 -31.52 -26.25 19.11
N ALA A 505 -30.40 -25.77 18.58
CA ALA A 505 -30.11 -24.35 18.38
C ALA A 505 -29.15 -24.19 17.20
N PHE A 506 -29.06 -22.98 16.66
CA PHE A 506 -28.04 -22.63 15.67
C PHE A 506 -27.43 -21.27 16.01
N ALA A 507 -26.20 -21.02 15.57
CA ALA A 507 -25.65 -19.68 15.50
C ALA A 507 -25.45 -19.26 14.05
N ALA A 508 -25.78 -18.02 13.73
CA ALA A 508 -25.41 -17.38 12.49
C ALA A 508 -24.39 -16.28 12.81
N VAL A 509 -23.22 -16.34 12.20
CA VAL A 509 -22.20 -15.29 12.30
C VAL A 509 -22.21 -14.46 11.03
N HIS A 510 -22.23 -13.14 11.20
CA HIS A 510 -22.27 -12.15 10.13
C HIS A 510 -20.97 -11.37 10.15
N TYR A 511 -20.22 -11.44 9.06
CA TYR A 511 -18.88 -10.86 8.99
C TYR A 511 -18.52 -10.45 7.56
N SER A 512 -17.44 -9.71 7.41
CA SER A 512 -16.81 -9.39 6.14
C SER A 512 -15.31 -9.56 6.24
N ILE A 513 -14.72 -10.02 5.15
CA ILE A 513 -13.26 -10.07 4.96
C ILE A 513 -12.95 -8.98 3.94
N PHE A 514 -12.27 -7.92 4.36
CA PHE A 514 -11.92 -6.79 3.53
C PHE A 514 -10.54 -7.00 2.91
N SER A 515 -10.40 -6.65 1.64
CA SER A 515 -9.10 -6.65 0.97
C SER A 515 -8.23 -5.50 1.48
N ASP A 516 -8.84 -4.32 1.62
CA ASP A 516 -8.18 -3.09 2.05
C ASP A 516 -9.07 -2.38 3.09
N ALA A 517 -8.64 -2.39 4.35
CA ALA A 517 -9.33 -1.69 5.43
C ALA A 517 -8.34 -1.06 6.42
N VAL A 518 -8.83 -0.06 7.13
CA VAL A 518 -8.12 0.64 8.20
C VAL A 518 -8.85 0.45 9.52
N GLN A 519 -8.12 0.45 10.63
CA GLN A 519 -8.72 0.36 11.95
C GLN A 519 -9.07 1.76 12.45
N VAL A 520 -10.20 1.89 13.14
CA VAL A 520 -10.58 3.13 13.80
C VAL A 520 -11.03 2.86 15.23
N SER A 521 -10.46 3.64 16.16
CA SER A 521 -10.90 3.73 17.54
C SER A 521 -11.88 4.90 17.67
N VAL A 522 -13.10 4.61 18.10
CA VAL A 522 -14.19 5.56 18.24
C VAL A 522 -14.34 5.94 19.70
N LYS A 523 -14.32 7.24 19.99
CA LYS A 523 -14.58 7.78 21.32
C LYS A 523 -15.64 8.86 21.23
N VAL A 524 -16.72 8.70 22.00
CA VAL A 524 -17.85 9.65 21.97
C VAL A 524 -17.92 10.39 23.30
N SER A 525 -17.96 11.72 23.25
CA SER A 525 -18.06 12.58 24.43
C SER A 525 -19.28 13.48 24.32
N TYR A 526 -19.98 13.68 25.45
CA TYR A 526 -21.20 14.48 25.50
C TYR A 526 -21.02 15.72 26.39
N PHE A 527 -21.48 16.87 25.88
CA PHE A 527 -21.45 18.15 26.60
C PHE A 527 -22.82 18.83 26.54
N SER A 528 -23.36 19.18 27.70
CA SER A 528 -24.61 19.94 27.80
C SER A 528 -24.35 21.45 27.73
N LYS A 529 -25.05 22.14 26.82
CA LYS A 529 -25.03 23.61 26.71
C LYS A 529 -25.71 24.30 27.89
N GLU A 530 -26.61 23.60 28.59
CA GLU A 530 -27.37 24.12 29.74
C GLU A 530 -26.55 24.16 31.04
N SER A 531 -25.32 23.62 31.03
CA SER A 531 -24.47 23.50 32.22
C SER A 531 -23.66 24.76 32.59
N SER A 532 -23.73 25.85 31.83
CA SER A 532 -22.87 27.03 32.05
C SER A 532 -23.30 27.96 33.20
N MET A 533 -24.44 27.73 33.87
CA MET A 533 -24.94 28.67 34.89
C MET A 533 -25.47 28.05 36.19
N VAL A 534 -25.58 26.73 36.36
CA VAL A 534 -26.00 26.15 37.65
C VAL A 534 -25.26 24.84 37.94
N ALA A 535 -24.32 24.90 38.89
CA ALA A 535 -23.78 23.75 39.60
C ALA A 535 -24.88 23.05 40.41
N SER A 536 -25.76 22.28 39.74
CA SER A 536 -26.75 21.43 40.40
C SER A 536 -26.44 19.96 40.14
N LEU A 537 -26.48 19.20 41.24
CA LEU A 537 -26.01 17.82 41.47
C LEU A 537 -26.66 16.71 40.61
N SER A 538 -27.34 17.04 39.52
CA SER A 538 -28.04 16.07 38.66
C SER A 538 -27.29 15.86 37.34
N LEU A 539 -26.62 14.72 37.23
CA LEU A 539 -26.02 14.27 35.97
C LEU A 539 -27.12 13.95 34.94
N PRO A 540 -27.01 14.42 33.69
CA PRO A 540 -27.92 14.01 32.64
C PRO A 540 -27.87 12.50 32.45
N TRP A 541 -29.04 11.88 32.36
CA TRP A 541 -29.18 10.49 31.94
C TRP A 541 -29.13 10.43 30.41
N LEU A 542 -28.49 9.39 29.89
CA LEU A 542 -28.32 9.12 28.47
C LEU A 542 -28.67 7.66 28.18
N TYR A 543 -29.52 7.40 27.20
CA TYR A 543 -29.77 6.06 26.67
C TYR A 543 -30.05 6.13 25.17
N GLY A 544 -30.09 4.97 24.50
CA GLY A 544 -30.26 4.87 23.06
C GLY A 544 -29.13 4.08 22.40
N ASN A 545 -28.96 4.29 21.09
CA ASN A 545 -28.12 3.48 20.23
C ASN A 545 -27.13 4.32 19.42
N LEU A 546 -25.91 3.80 19.29
CA LEU A 546 -24.91 4.26 18.32
C LEU A 546 -24.54 3.07 17.45
N VAL A 547 -24.80 3.17 16.16
CA VAL A 547 -24.63 2.05 15.22
C VAL A 547 -23.77 2.48 14.04
N ALA A 548 -22.63 1.81 13.87
CA ALA A 548 -21.69 2.01 12.79
C ALA A 548 -21.96 1.06 11.61
N TYR A 549 -21.82 1.55 10.39
CA TYR A 549 -21.92 0.77 9.16
C TYR A 549 -21.19 1.45 8.00
N TYR A 550 -21.09 0.80 6.84
CA TYR A 550 -20.24 1.28 5.75
C TYR A 550 -21.03 1.72 4.53
N SER A 551 -20.73 2.90 3.98
CA SER A 551 -21.48 3.48 2.85
C SER A 551 -21.48 2.61 1.58
N GLN A 552 -20.50 1.74 1.39
CA GLN A 552 -20.41 0.90 0.19
C GLN A 552 -21.42 -0.26 0.14
N TYR A 553 -22.04 -0.62 1.27
CA TYR A 553 -22.98 -1.73 1.33
C TYR A 553 -24.43 -1.27 1.36
N ASP A 554 -25.31 -2.09 0.79
CA ASP A 554 -26.75 -1.88 0.84
C ASP A 554 -27.33 -2.36 2.18
N TYR A 555 -27.97 -1.44 2.91
CA TYR A 555 -28.68 -1.71 4.16
C TYR A 555 -30.19 -1.50 4.05
N SER A 556 -30.78 -1.65 2.87
CA SER A 556 -32.22 -1.45 2.66
C SER A 556 -33.11 -2.43 3.44
N SER A 557 -32.71 -3.69 3.54
CA SER A 557 -33.50 -4.74 4.21
C SER A 557 -33.38 -4.71 5.74
N CYS A 558 -34.47 -5.06 6.44
CA CYS A 558 -34.47 -5.18 7.90
C CYS A 558 -33.43 -6.18 8.42
N TYR A 559 -33.20 -7.28 7.69
CA TYR A 559 -32.19 -8.27 8.05
C TYR A 559 -30.79 -7.66 8.04
N LYS A 560 -30.42 -6.95 6.96
CA LYS A 560 -29.09 -6.35 6.85
C LYS A 560 -28.86 -5.25 7.86
N LYS A 561 -29.88 -4.41 8.13
CA LYS A 561 -29.81 -3.39 9.19
C LYS A 561 -29.57 -4.00 10.56
N LYS A 562 -30.16 -5.17 10.81
CA LYS A 562 -30.07 -5.85 12.11
C LYS A 562 -28.72 -6.54 12.33
N TYR A 563 -28.14 -7.14 11.29
CA TYR A 563 -27.02 -8.08 11.48
C TYR A 563 -25.67 -7.67 10.88
N TYR A 564 -25.62 -6.72 9.93
CA TYR A 564 -24.37 -6.30 9.27
C TYR A 564 -23.89 -4.89 9.68
N ARG A 565 -24.35 -4.43 10.85
CA ARG A 565 -23.97 -3.13 11.42
C ARG A 565 -23.32 -3.37 12.78
N SER A 566 -22.27 -2.62 13.07
CA SER A 566 -21.52 -2.73 14.32
C SER A 566 -22.18 -1.83 15.37
N VAL A 567 -22.73 -2.43 16.42
CA VAL A 567 -23.35 -1.70 17.53
C VAL A 567 -22.25 -1.20 18.46
N LEU A 568 -22.04 0.12 18.51
CA LEU A 568 -21.05 0.77 19.38
C LEU A 568 -21.63 1.03 20.77
N LEU A 569 -22.91 1.37 20.84
CA LEU A 569 -23.66 1.58 22.09
C LEU A 569 -25.09 1.08 21.89
N GLU A 570 -25.61 0.36 22.88
CA GLU A 570 -27.04 0.05 23.01
C GLU A 570 -27.38 0.10 24.50
N LYS A 571 -28.21 1.07 24.88
CA LYS A 571 -28.65 1.29 26.25
C LYS A 571 -30.15 1.54 26.29
N MET A 572 -30.85 0.77 27.11
CA MET A 572 -32.28 0.95 27.37
C MET A 572 -32.49 2.03 28.43
N LYS A 573 -33.71 2.57 28.50
CA LYS A 573 -34.09 3.58 29.50
C LYS A 573 -33.82 3.13 30.94
N ASP A 574 -34.04 1.85 31.22
CA ASP A 574 -33.82 1.24 32.54
C ASP A 574 -32.33 1.06 32.89
N ASP A 575 -31.43 1.13 31.89
CA ASP A 575 -29.97 1.02 32.02
C ASP A 575 -29.25 2.31 31.54
N CYS A 576 -29.87 3.47 31.82
CA CYS A 576 -29.33 4.75 31.40
C CYS A 576 -27.97 5.06 32.03
N VAL A 577 -27.09 5.68 31.24
CA VAL A 577 -25.76 6.11 31.68
C VAL A 577 -25.86 7.53 32.23
N ARG A 578 -25.27 7.75 33.41
CA ARG A 578 -25.12 9.11 33.97
C ARG A 578 -23.79 9.68 33.51
N VAL A 579 -23.85 10.69 32.65
CA VAL A 579 -22.65 11.31 32.08
C VAL A 579 -22.35 12.61 32.83
N SER A 580 -21.14 12.79 33.32
CA SER A 580 -20.68 14.09 33.86
C SER A 580 -20.73 15.17 32.77
N GLY A 581 -20.83 16.45 33.14
CA GLY A 581 -20.73 17.53 32.15
C GLY A 581 -19.36 17.50 31.48
N GLY A 582 -19.28 16.92 30.26
CA GLY A 582 -18.03 16.62 29.55
C GLY A 582 -17.54 15.17 29.67
N GLY A 583 -18.38 14.24 30.12
CA GLY A 583 -18.05 12.83 30.27
C GLY A 583 -18.00 12.06 28.96
N ILE A 584 -17.11 11.07 28.91
CA ILE A 584 -17.00 10.10 27.82
C ILE A 584 -18.14 9.09 27.96
N ILE A 585 -18.84 8.81 26.86
CA ILE A 585 -19.88 7.79 26.80
C ILE A 585 -19.19 6.42 26.71
N PRO A 586 -19.45 5.49 27.65
CA PRO A 586 -18.87 4.16 27.62
C PRO A 586 -19.50 3.35 26.48
N LEU A 587 -18.74 3.12 25.42
CA LEU A 587 -19.14 2.28 24.31
C LEU A 587 -19.03 0.79 24.69
N SER A 588 -19.92 -0.02 24.15
CA SER A 588 -19.83 -1.50 24.23
C SER A 588 -18.74 -2.04 23.31
N ARG A 589 -18.44 -1.30 22.24
CA ARG A 589 -17.38 -1.56 21.28
C ARG A 589 -16.82 -0.23 20.80
N SER A 590 -15.51 -0.05 20.93
CA SER A 590 -14.84 1.19 20.51
C SER A 590 -14.00 1.00 19.25
N MET A 591 -13.57 -0.23 18.95
CA MET A 591 -12.77 -0.53 17.77
C MET A 591 -13.58 -1.21 16.66
N ILE A 592 -13.50 -0.65 15.45
CA ILE A 592 -14.03 -1.23 14.21
C ILE A 592 -12.99 -1.09 13.09
N VAL A 593 -13.10 -1.89 12.03
CA VAL A 593 -12.38 -1.62 10.77
C VAL A 593 -13.29 -0.93 9.77
N VAL A 594 -12.73 -0.16 8.85
CA VAL A 594 -13.47 0.54 7.79
C VAL A 594 -12.80 0.23 6.45
N PRO A 595 -13.53 -0.31 5.47
CA PRO A 595 -12.98 -0.54 4.13
C PRO A 595 -12.53 0.79 3.52
N SER A 596 -11.35 0.82 2.92
CA SER A 596 -10.74 2.03 2.37
C SER A 596 -11.54 2.65 1.23
N SER A 597 -12.32 1.83 0.52
CA SER A 597 -13.25 2.25 -0.53
C SER A 597 -14.59 2.78 0.01
N SER A 598 -14.77 2.87 1.33
CA SER A 598 -16.01 3.26 1.98
C SER A 598 -15.82 4.39 2.97
N ALA A 599 -16.89 5.14 3.22
CA ALA A 599 -17.01 6.00 4.39
C ALA A 599 -17.63 5.22 5.56
N LEU A 600 -17.27 5.63 6.78
CA LEU A 600 -17.93 5.22 8.01
C LEU A 600 -19.23 6.01 8.18
N MET A 601 -20.34 5.30 8.35
CA MET A 601 -21.64 5.87 8.67
C MET A 601 -21.94 5.58 10.14
N ILE A 602 -22.31 6.59 10.92
CA ILE A 602 -22.75 6.41 12.32
C ILE A 602 -24.20 6.89 12.43
N ASP A 603 -25.12 5.95 12.63
CA ASP A 603 -26.50 6.23 13.04
C ASP A 603 -26.53 6.53 14.54
N ILE A 604 -27.09 7.68 14.90
CA ILE A 604 -27.15 8.20 16.26
C ILE A 604 -28.61 8.34 16.62
N ASP A 605 -29.03 7.58 17.62
CA ASP A 605 -30.38 7.62 18.18
C ASP A 605 -30.26 7.67 19.71
N LEU A 606 -30.07 8.88 20.26
CA LEU A 606 -29.79 9.09 21.68
C LEU A 606 -30.89 9.93 22.33
N SER A 607 -31.45 9.42 23.42
CA SER A 607 -32.30 10.19 24.34
C SER A 607 -31.48 10.67 25.54
N TYR A 608 -31.62 11.94 25.88
CA TYR A 608 -30.92 12.56 27.01
C TYR A 608 -31.79 13.55 27.77
N GLY A 609 -31.50 13.74 29.06
CA GLY A 609 -32.23 14.71 29.86
C GLY A 609 -31.80 14.76 31.32
N ILE A 610 -32.26 15.81 32.02
CA ILE A 610 -32.22 15.90 33.49
C ILE A 610 -33.64 15.71 34.03
N SER A 611 -34.59 16.50 33.51
CA SER A 611 -36.02 16.45 33.85
C SER A 611 -36.93 16.22 32.65
N ASN A 612 -36.60 16.77 31.47
CA ASN A 612 -37.33 16.57 30.21
C ASN A 612 -36.49 15.73 29.23
N GLU A 613 -37.14 14.79 28.56
CA GLU A 613 -36.54 13.94 27.53
C GLU A 613 -36.33 14.74 26.24
N LYS A 614 -35.08 14.82 25.79
CA LYS A 614 -34.68 15.33 24.48
C LYS A 614 -34.11 14.18 23.66
N MET A 615 -34.28 14.25 22.35
CA MET A 615 -33.89 13.19 21.43
C MET A 615 -32.96 13.76 20.35
N LEU A 616 -31.84 13.06 20.12
CA LEU A 616 -30.89 13.31 19.04
C LEU A 616 -30.97 12.13 18.07
N LEU A 617 -31.55 12.40 16.90
CA LEU A 617 -31.64 11.43 15.81
C LEU A 617 -30.94 12.00 14.57
N CYS A 618 -29.77 11.46 14.22
CA CYS A 618 -29.06 11.83 13.00
C CYS A 618 -28.16 10.70 12.49
N THR A 619 -27.68 10.85 11.26
CA THR A 619 -26.70 9.95 10.66
C THR A 619 -25.54 10.78 10.16
N GLU A 620 -24.33 10.45 10.61
CA GLU A 620 -23.11 11.11 10.15
C GLU A 620 -22.33 10.23 9.18
N LYS A 621 -21.94 10.81 8.05
CA LYS A 621 -20.96 10.24 7.12
C LYS A 621 -19.58 10.79 7.46
N ILE A 622 -18.63 9.89 7.66
CA ILE A 622 -17.26 10.21 8.04
C ILE A 622 -16.31 9.52 7.09
N GLU A 623 -15.56 10.33 6.33
CA GLU A 623 -14.51 9.83 5.44
C GLU A 623 -13.32 9.33 6.26
N VAL A 624 -12.61 8.34 5.73
CA VAL A 624 -11.37 7.83 6.33
C VAL A 624 -10.35 8.97 6.51
N GLY A 625 -9.68 8.98 7.67
CA GLY A 625 -8.70 10.00 8.05
C GLY A 625 -9.29 11.24 8.75
N VAL A 626 -10.62 11.35 8.89
CA VAL A 626 -11.24 12.44 9.67
C VAL A 626 -11.11 12.14 11.17
N GLY A 627 -10.35 12.94 11.90
CA GLY A 627 -10.05 12.68 13.32
C GLY A 627 -11.11 13.13 14.33
N LEU A 628 -12.00 14.06 13.95
CA LEU A 628 -13.04 14.57 14.84
C LEU A 628 -14.28 14.95 14.04
N LYS A 629 -15.44 14.55 14.56
CA LYS A 629 -16.75 15.00 14.09
C LYS A 629 -17.54 15.57 15.25
N VAL A 630 -18.04 16.79 15.09
CA VAL A 630 -18.85 17.48 16.10
C VAL A 630 -20.28 17.59 15.59
N ILE A 631 -21.24 17.15 16.41
CA ILE A 631 -22.66 17.33 16.18
C ILE A 631 -23.16 18.32 17.22
N GLU A 632 -23.69 19.43 16.72
CA GLU A 632 -24.22 20.51 17.54
C GLU A 632 -25.74 20.53 17.44
N THR A 633 -26.41 20.52 18.59
CA THR A 633 -27.85 20.81 18.72
C THR A 633 -28.05 22.06 19.56
N ASP A 634 -29.29 22.52 19.70
CA ASP A 634 -29.64 23.64 20.58
C ASP A 634 -29.28 23.39 22.05
N HIS A 635 -29.12 22.13 22.45
CA HIS A 635 -29.00 21.75 23.86
C HIS A 635 -27.70 21.02 24.21
N CYS A 636 -27.01 20.43 23.23
CA CYS A 636 -25.79 19.67 23.50
C CYS A 636 -24.80 19.72 22.33
N PHE A 637 -23.57 19.34 22.65
CA PHE A 637 -22.54 18.96 21.68
C PHE A 637 -22.20 17.47 21.88
N LEU A 638 -22.18 16.73 20.77
CA LEU A 638 -21.65 15.37 20.73
C LEU A 638 -20.35 15.38 19.93
N TYR A 639 -19.25 15.00 20.56
CA TYR A 639 -17.94 14.89 19.93
C TYR A 639 -17.64 13.42 19.65
N ILE A 640 -17.49 13.06 18.38
CA ILE A 640 -17.06 11.75 17.94
C ILE A 640 -15.58 11.89 17.52
N GLN A 641 -14.69 11.50 18.42
CA GLN A 641 -13.26 11.42 18.18
C GLN A 641 -12.95 10.08 17.51
N LEU A 642 -12.13 10.14 16.47
CA LEU A 642 -11.75 8.99 15.65
C LEU A 642 -10.24 8.96 15.53
N GLU A 643 -9.64 7.89 16.01
CA GLU A 643 -8.21 7.64 15.86
C GLU A 643 -8.03 6.52 14.85
N TRP A 644 -7.52 6.89 13.67
CA TRP A 644 -7.26 5.96 12.58
C TRP A 644 -5.88 5.36 12.74
N SER A 645 -5.79 4.04 12.69
CA SER A 645 -4.52 3.31 12.77
C SER A 645 -4.49 2.14 11.78
N GLU A 646 -3.30 1.64 11.51
CA GLU A 646 -3.12 0.37 10.81
C GLU A 646 -3.80 -0.75 11.61
N VAL A 647 -4.35 -1.73 10.89
CA VAL A 647 -5.06 -2.84 11.55
C VAL A 647 -4.05 -3.71 12.28
N LYS A 648 -4.24 -3.89 13.59
CA LYS A 648 -3.39 -4.74 14.46
C LYS A 648 -4.03 -6.07 14.83
#